data_AF-A0A5C7V0I0-F1
#
_entry.id   AF-A0A5C7V0I0-F1
#
_cell.length_a   1.000
_cell.length_b   1.000
_cell.length_c   1.000
_cell.angle_alpha   90.00
_cell.angle_beta   90.00
_cell.angle_gamma   90.00
#
_symmetry.space_group_name_H-M   'P 1'
#
loop_
_entity.id
_entity.type
_entity.pdbx_description
1 polymer ?
#
loop_
_entity_poly.entity_id
_entity_poly.type
_entity_poly.pdbx_seq_one_letter_code
_entity_poly.pdbx_strand_id
1 'polypeptide(L)'
;MPIREGSLEAPKRHPIDWKNPDFYNEASLIHEMERVFDICHGCRRCVNLCTAFPRLFDLIDESSTGELDGVDKSQFAEVVDHCYLCDMCFMTKCPYVPPHEWNIDFPHLMLRAKAVKYKNKGAGFRDKLLSSTDLMGKLATIPVVVQTVNAVNKTPATRKLMDSMLGIHADRKLPDYSPNKFRANARPNATFAVVNGAKTLGKVAIYATCYINYNEPGIGHDLLAILEHNEIPACLVEKEACCGMPKLELGDLEAVEALKNKNIPPLLKLAQEGYAIISAVPSCTLMYKQELPLLFPHDEAVQTVAAAMFDPFEYLSLRNQDGLLKTDFKNPLGSVAYHIPCHQRVQNIGKKTRDILQLIPDTTIRTVERCSGHDGTWGVKSEFFADSMKVGRPVFKQMAAANPDYISSDCAIAARHIEQGIGETKALKLHPLTLLRMAYGDFIHQQTEISYNQSSTSATSMDKTNMTAITRDSLLTLEAYAKIRKDFRAQVMAHKKKRKIPLGENITLIFEDALTIRYQIQEMLHVERIFQEQEINHELEAYTPLVPDGSNWKATMMIEYPDPAIRAVRLAAMVGIEDKVWVRIDAHAPVYAIADEDLERENTEKTSSVHFLRFELNAAMIHSLRQGASLSMGVDHQAYHASIDITDAGIRDSLLNDLTIV
;
A
#
# COMPACT_ATOMS: atom_id res chain seq x y z
N MET A 1 34.26 16.73 4.39
CA MET A 1 33.60 15.57 3.75
C MET A 1 32.40 16.10 2.99
N PRO A 2 32.09 15.62 1.78
CA PRO A 2 30.85 16.03 1.11
C PRO A 2 29.68 15.63 2.01
N ILE A 3 28.83 16.61 2.34
CA ILE A 3 27.58 16.39 3.09
C ILE A 3 26.73 15.47 2.20
N ARG A 4 26.61 14.21 2.60
CA ARG A 4 25.77 13.22 1.91
C ARG A 4 24.38 13.33 2.50
N GLU A 5 23.38 13.49 1.66
CA GLU A 5 22.00 13.60 2.08
C GLU A 5 21.46 12.23 2.54
N GLY A 6 21.03 12.15 3.80
CA GLY A 6 20.39 10.97 4.40
C GLY A 6 21.34 10.00 5.11
N SER A 7 20.79 9.22 6.05
CA SER A 7 21.51 8.14 6.73
C SER A 7 21.57 6.89 5.83
N LEU A 8 22.77 6.33 5.64
CA LEU A 8 22.98 5.00 5.06
C LEU A 8 22.93 3.89 6.12
N GLU A 9 22.77 4.25 7.39
CA GLU A 9 22.71 3.33 8.52
C GLU A 9 21.28 2.84 8.76
N ALA A 10 21.15 1.67 9.37
CA ALA A 10 19.85 1.12 9.73
C ALA A 10 19.12 2.08 10.69
N PRO A 11 17.82 2.37 10.47
CA PRO A 11 17.03 3.21 11.36
C PRO A 11 17.08 2.70 12.80
N LYS A 12 17.34 3.59 13.76
CA LYS A 12 17.35 3.27 15.18
C LYS A 12 16.13 3.90 15.86
N ARG A 13 15.14 3.09 16.26
CA ARG A 13 14.05 3.59 17.11
C ARG A 13 14.52 3.83 18.55
N HIS A 14 14.02 4.91 19.15
CA HIS A 14 14.25 5.24 20.56
C HIS A 14 13.04 4.87 21.43
N PRO A 15 13.25 4.47 22.70
CA PRO A 15 12.14 4.28 23.64
C PRO A 15 11.30 5.55 23.83
N ILE A 16 10.01 5.35 24.10
CA ILE A 16 9.04 6.42 24.32
C ILE A 16 8.97 6.70 25.83
N ASP A 17 9.41 7.88 26.25
CA ASP A 17 9.42 8.30 27.66
C ASP A 17 8.04 8.81 28.14
N TRP A 18 6.98 8.03 27.89
CA TRP A 18 5.60 8.45 28.13
C TRP A 18 5.22 8.59 29.61
N LYS A 19 6.08 8.13 30.53
CA LYS A 19 5.90 8.28 31.97
C LYS A 19 6.45 9.60 32.50
N ASN A 20 7.35 10.23 31.77
CA ASN A 20 7.90 11.52 32.13
C ASN A 20 6.84 12.63 31.94
N PRO A 21 6.59 13.49 32.93
CA PRO A 21 5.68 14.63 32.78
C PRO A 21 5.97 15.52 31.57
N ASP A 22 7.25 15.68 31.20
CA ASP A 22 7.66 16.51 30.05
C ASP A 22 7.21 15.93 28.69
N PHE A 23 6.93 14.63 28.63
CA PHE A 23 6.31 14.02 27.46
C PHE A 23 4.95 14.67 27.13
N TYR A 24 4.24 15.16 28.15
CA TYR A 24 2.94 15.82 27.98
C TYR A 24 3.03 17.35 27.94
N ASN A 25 4.24 17.92 27.91
CA ASN A 25 4.41 19.35 27.78
C ASN A 25 3.99 19.83 26.38
N GLU A 26 2.89 20.57 26.30
CA GLU A 26 2.30 21.05 25.04
C GLU A 26 3.23 21.99 24.27
N ALA A 27 3.92 22.90 24.95
CA ALA A 27 4.83 23.84 24.29
C ALA A 27 6.00 23.11 23.62
N SER A 28 6.60 22.14 24.31
CA SER A 28 7.65 21.28 23.76
C SER A 28 7.13 20.40 22.62
N LEU A 29 5.91 19.87 22.73
CA LEU A 29 5.27 19.10 21.66
C LEU A 29 5.10 19.95 20.40
N ILE A 30 4.50 21.13 20.53
CA ILE A 30 4.27 22.04 19.40
C ILE A 30 5.59 22.44 18.76
N HIS A 31 6.62 22.77 19.55
CA HIS A 31 7.95 23.09 19.02
C HIS A 31 8.56 21.92 18.21
N GLU A 32 8.41 20.70 18.70
CA GLU A 32 8.90 19.51 17.98
C GLU A 32 8.07 19.21 16.73
N MET A 33 6.76 19.45 16.76
CA MET A 33 5.90 19.38 15.58
C MET A 33 6.31 20.41 14.54
N GLU A 34 6.59 21.65 14.93
CA GLU A 34 7.10 22.68 14.01
C GLU A 34 8.39 22.21 13.33
N ARG A 35 9.38 21.76 14.12
CA ARG A 35 10.65 21.27 13.59
C ARG A 35 10.48 20.12 12.60
N VAL A 36 9.68 19.11 12.95
CA VAL A 36 9.50 17.93 12.10
C VAL A 36 8.66 18.25 10.87
N PHE A 37 7.62 19.07 11.01
CA PHE A 37 6.76 19.47 9.90
C PHE A 37 7.49 20.31 8.87
N ASP A 38 8.35 21.23 9.31
CA ASP A 38 9.19 22.05 8.44
C ASP A 38 10.13 21.18 7.59
N ILE A 39 10.81 20.22 8.22
CA ILE A 39 11.70 19.30 7.51
C ILE A 39 10.90 18.37 6.56
N CYS A 40 9.72 17.91 6.99
CA CYS A 40 8.84 17.11 6.14
C CYS A 40 8.36 17.91 4.93
N HIS A 41 8.05 19.19 5.12
CA HIS A 41 7.63 20.14 4.08
C HIS A 41 8.73 20.39 3.05
N GLY A 42 9.99 20.58 3.50
CA GLY A 42 11.12 20.72 2.58
C GLY A 42 11.40 19.46 1.76
N CYS A 43 11.17 18.27 2.34
CA CYS A 43 11.48 17.00 1.69
C CYS A 43 10.36 16.43 0.80
N ARG A 44 9.10 16.53 1.24
CA ARG A 44 7.86 15.99 0.62
C ARG A 44 7.85 14.52 0.17
N ARG A 45 8.91 13.75 0.43
CA ARG A 45 9.08 12.36 -0.06
C ARG A 45 7.97 11.39 0.40
N CYS A 46 7.35 11.65 1.54
CA CYS A 46 6.33 10.80 2.12
C CYS A 46 4.90 11.08 1.60
N VAL A 47 4.71 12.03 0.67
CA VAL A 47 3.38 12.50 0.19
C VAL A 47 2.44 11.35 -0.25
N ASN A 48 2.98 10.30 -0.86
CA ASN A 48 2.18 9.19 -1.42
C ASN A 48 1.96 8.02 -0.45
N LEU A 49 2.37 8.14 0.82
CA LEU A 49 2.36 7.05 1.78
C LEU A 49 1.04 6.93 2.56
N CYS A 50 0.55 8.05 3.09
CA CYS A 50 -0.71 8.17 3.83
C CYS A 50 -1.25 9.59 3.71
N THR A 51 -2.41 9.88 4.29
CA THR A 51 -3.09 11.18 4.17
C THR A 51 -2.51 12.27 5.07
N ALA A 52 -1.73 11.91 6.10
CA ALA A 52 -1.12 12.89 7.00
C ALA A 52 -0.19 13.87 6.27
N PHE A 53 0.62 13.38 5.31
CA PHE A 53 1.58 14.22 4.60
C PHE A 53 0.90 15.16 3.57
N PRO A 54 -0.02 14.70 2.71
CA PRO A 54 -0.85 15.60 1.91
C PRO A 54 -1.54 16.66 2.77
N ARG A 55 -2.19 16.27 3.89
CA ARG A 55 -2.84 17.27 4.76
C ARG A 55 -1.86 18.29 5.31
N LEU A 56 -0.66 17.86 5.73
CA LEU A 56 0.39 18.76 6.19
C LEU A 56 0.82 19.73 5.09
N PHE A 57 1.05 19.24 3.87
CA PHE A 57 1.52 20.07 2.77
C PHE A 57 0.44 21.03 2.28
N ASP A 58 -0.82 20.60 2.21
CA ASP A 58 -1.95 21.46 1.86
C ASP A 58 -2.07 22.61 2.89
N LEU A 59 -1.97 22.32 4.20
CA LEU A 59 -2.00 23.35 5.23
C LEU A 59 -0.90 24.41 5.08
N ILE A 60 0.32 23.98 4.70
CA ILE A 60 1.46 24.89 4.51
C ILE A 60 1.35 25.66 3.19
N ASP A 61 0.98 24.99 2.10
CA ASP A 61 0.83 25.58 0.77
C ASP A 61 -0.31 26.62 0.72
N GLU A 62 -1.36 26.43 1.54
CA GLU A 62 -2.50 27.34 1.69
C GLU A 62 -2.27 28.43 2.74
N SER A 63 -1.12 28.42 3.44
CA SER A 63 -0.80 29.38 4.48
C SER A 63 -0.51 30.78 3.89
N SER A 64 -0.59 31.81 4.72
CA SER A 64 -0.35 33.20 4.25
C SER A 64 1.07 33.48 3.77
N THR A 65 2.04 32.65 4.18
CA THR A 65 3.45 32.77 3.80
C THR A 65 3.88 31.70 2.79
N GLY A 66 3.08 30.64 2.59
CA GLY A 66 3.48 29.43 1.87
C GLY A 66 4.51 28.57 2.63
N GLU A 67 4.76 28.91 3.90
CA GLU A 67 5.71 28.24 4.79
C GLU A 67 5.01 27.89 6.11
N LEU A 68 5.67 27.07 6.94
CA LEU A 68 5.07 26.56 8.17
C LEU A 68 4.73 27.66 9.19
N ASP A 69 5.46 28.77 9.18
CA ASP A 69 5.23 29.91 10.07
C ASP A 69 3.89 30.61 9.83
N GLY A 70 3.32 30.46 8.63
CA GLY A 70 2.00 30.97 8.27
C GLY A 70 0.83 30.07 8.68
N VAL A 71 1.09 28.87 9.20
CA VAL A 71 0.05 27.89 9.59
C VAL A 71 -0.40 28.12 11.02
N ASP A 72 -1.71 28.16 11.26
CA ASP A 72 -2.24 28.17 12.63
C ASP A 72 -1.94 26.81 13.30
N LYS A 73 -1.21 26.86 14.41
CA LYS A 73 -0.81 25.71 15.23
C LYS A 73 -2.02 24.89 15.70
N SER A 74 -3.21 25.49 15.79
CA SER A 74 -4.45 24.77 16.10
C SER A 74 -4.80 23.70 15.04
N GLN A 75 -4.37 23.90 13.79
CA GLN A 75 -4.61 22.99 12.66
C GLN A 75 -3.65 21.80 12.62
N PHE A 76 -2.59 21.80 13.44
CA PHE A 76 -1.68 20.65 13.55
C PHE A 76 -2.40 19.36 13.98
N ALA A 77 -3.49 19.51 14.74
CA ALA A 77 -4.33 18.39 15.14
C ALA A 77 -4.92 17.63 13.93
N GLU A 78 -5.12 18.31 12.80
CA GLU A 78 -5.61 17.68 11.59
C GLU A 78 -4.59 16.69 11.01
N VAL A 79 -3.30 17.08 10.96
CA VAL A 79 -2.21 16.18 10.54
C VAL A 79 -2.12 14.97 11.48
N VAL A 80 -2.26 15.20 12.78
CA VAL A 80 -2.25 14.15 13.82
C VAL A 80 -3.39 13.15 13.63
N ASP A 81 -4.60 13.63 13.30
CA ASP A 81 -5.78 12.79 13.10
C ASP A 81 -5.73 11.98 11.80
N HIS A 82 -4.93 12.41 10.81
CA HIS A 82 -4.65 11.67 9.57
C HIS A 82 -3.46 10.69 9.69
N CYS A 83 -2.76 10.67 10.83
CA CYS A 83 -1.70 9.69 11.07
C CYS A 83 -2.25 8.39 11.68
N TYR A 84 -2.00 7.31 10.95
CA TYR A 84 -2.41 5.93 11.24
C TYR A 84 -1.49 5.17 12.21
N LEU A 85 -0.36 5.77 12.62
CA LEU A 85 0.70 5.09 13.38
C LEU A 85 1.20 3.78 12.76
N CYS A 86 1.18 3.69 11.42
CA CYS A 86 1.58 2.48 10.70
C CYS A 86 3.10 2.32 10.52
N ASP A 87 3.90 3.29 10.98
CA ASP A 87 5.37 3.33 10.97
C ASP A 87 6.11 3.21 9.64
N MET A 88 5.39 3.08 8.52
CA MET A 88 6.00 2.92 7.21
C MET A 88 6.88 4.12 6.79
N CYS A 89 6.55 5.34 7.23
CA CYS A 89 7.34 6.53 6.87
C CYS A 89 8.71 6.50 7.55
N PHE A 90 8.75 6.06 8.81
CA PHE A 90 9.98 5.85 9.56
C PHE A 90 10.79 4.69 8.96
N MET A 91 10.15 3.54 8.71
CA MET A 91 10.87 2.33 8.33
C MET A 91 11.37 2.31 6.89
N THR A 92 10.69 2.97 5.94
CA THR A 92 10.94 2.72 4.51
C THR A 92 11.10 3.96 3.64
N LYS A 93 10.79 5.17 4.13
CA LYS A 93 10.75 6.37 3.29
C LYS A 93 11.62 7.52 3.78
N CYS A 94 11.62 7.81 5.07
CA CYS A 94 12.31 8.97 5.62
C CYS A 94 13.83 8.73 5.64
N PRO A 95 14.64 9.54 4.94
CA PRO A 95 16.10 9.42 4.96
C PRO A 95 16.73 10.04 6.21
N TYR A 96 15.94 10.75 7.02
CA TYR A 96 16.39 11.58 8.14
C TYR A 96 16.01 11.00 9.51
N VAL A 97 15.67 9.71 9.54
CA VAL A 97 15.47 8.97 10.80
C VAL A 97 16.79 8.81 11.55
N PRO A 98 16.77 8.69 12.89
CA PRO A 98 17.96 8.35 13.67
C PRO A 98 18.71 7.15 13.07
N PRO A 99 20.06 7.20 12.99
CA PRO A 99 20.94 8.15 13.68
C PRO A 99 21.25 9.46 12.92
N HIS A 100 20.49 9.80 11.87
CA HIS A 100 20.63 11.10 11.21
C HIS A 100 20.45 12.25 12.22
N GLU A 101 21.20 13.35 12.06
CA GLU A 101 21.20 14.49 12.99
C GLU A 101 19.82 15.14 13.17
N TRP A 102 18.97 15.10 12.15
CA TRP A 102 17.59 15.61 12.20
C TRP A 102 16.64 14.71 13.00
N ASN A 103 17.04 13.48 13.31
CA ASN A 103 16.34 12.59 14.24
C ASN A 103 14.81 12.56 14.07
N ILE A 104 14.32 12.32 12.84
CA ILE A 104 12.88 12.38 12.56
C ILE A 104 12.22 11.06 12.95
N ASP A 105 11.31 11.14 13.91
CA ASP A 105 10.39 10.05 14.28
C ASP A 105 8.94 10.54 14.20
N PHE A 106 8.46 10.72 12.96
CA PHE A 106 7.12 11.24 12.70
C PHE A 106 6.01 10.41 13.39
N PRO A 107 5.99 9.07 13.32
CA PRO A 107 4.93 8.29 13.97
C PRO A 107 4.90 8.44 15.49
N HIS A 108 6.05 8.41 16.18
CA HIS A 108 6.04 8.58 17.64
C HIS A 108 5.73 10.02 18.06
N LEU A 109 6.08 11.01 17.24
CA LEU A 109 5.62 12.38 17.46
C LEU A 109 4.10 12.49 17.35
N MET A 110 3.48 11.82 16.37
CA MET A 110 2.02 11.77 16.25
C MET A 110 1.39 10.99 17.42
N LEU A 111 2.02 9.92 17.90
CA LEU A 111 1.59 9.22 19.12
C LEU A 111 1.64 10.14 20.35
N ARG A 112 2.72 10.90 20.54
CA ARG A 112 2.84 11.91 21.61
C ARG A 112 1.72 12.94 21.51
N ALA A 113 1.45 13.45 20.31
CA ALA A 113 0.35 14.41 20.09
C ALA A 113 -1.02 13.82 20.42
N LYS A 114 -1.29 12.57 20.01
CA LYS A 114 -2.52 11.84 20.37
C LYS A 114 -2.61 11.62 21.88
N ALA A 115 -1.53 11.27 22.55
CA ALA A 115 -1.49 11.07 23.99
C ALA A 115 -1.74 12.35 24.79
N VAL A 116 -1.17 13.48 24.37
CA VAL A 116 -1.48 14.81 24.94
C VAL A 116 -2.95 15.16 24.75
N LYS A 117 -3.48 14.99 23.52
CA LYS A 117 -4.91 15.20 23.22
C LYS A 117 -5.80 14.33 24.11
N TYR A 118 -5.44 13.05 24.29
CA TYR A 118 -6.18 12.10 25.13
C TYR A 118 -6.14 12.50 26.60
N LYS A 119 -4.98 12.90 27.14
CA LYS A 119 -4.85 13.35 28.53
C LYS A 119 -5.71 14.58 28.83
N ASN A 120 -5.81 15.50 27.88
CA ASN A 120 -6.56 16.75 28.05
C ASN A 120 -8.07 16.59 27.84
N LYS A 121 -8.49 15.80 26.85
CA LYS A 121 -9.90 15.74 26.40
C LYS A 121 -10.55 14.36 26.58
N GLY A 122 -9.75 13.31 26.78
CA GLY A 122 -10.17 11.92 26.69
C GLY A 122 -10.64 11.53 25.28
N ALA A 123 -11.18 10.33 25.15
CA ALA A 123 -11.88 9.89 23.94
C ALA A 123 -13.39 10.20 23.99
N GLY A 124 -13.94 10.54 22.82
CA GLY A 124 -15.38 10.61 22.62
C GLY A 124 -16.05 9.24 22.75
N PHE A 125 -17.39 9.23 22.85
CA PHE A 125 -18.15 7.98 23.01
C PHE A 125 -17.90 6.97 21.89
N ARG A 126 -17.92 7.43 20.62
CA ARG A 126 -17.60 6.61 19.43
C ARG A 126 -16.23 5.95 19.54
N ASP A 127 -15.19 6.72 19.86
CA ASP A 127 -13.83 6.21 19.92
C ASP A 127 -13.63 5.24 21.08
N LYS A 128 -14.28 5.48 22.22
CA LYS A 128 -14.35 4.52 23.34
C LYS A 128 -15.02 3.21 22.92
N LEU A 129 -16.12 3.29 22.16
CA LEU A 129 -16.83 2.12 21.65
C LEU A 129 -15.95 1.30 20.70
N LEU A 130 -15.40 1.94 19.65
CA LEU A 130 -14.59 1.29 18.62
C LEU A 130 -13.28 0.69 19.16
N SER A 131 -12.65 1.35 20.14
CA SER A 131 -11.40 0.87 20.75
C SER A 131 -11.59 -0.18 21.86
N SER A 132 -12.82 -0.44 22.30
CA SER A 132 -13.13 -1.40 23.37
C SER A 132 -13.50 -2.78 22.81
N THR A 133 -12.62 -3.31 21.95
CA THR A 133 -12.86 -4.52 21.14
C THR A 133 -13.23 -5.75 21.96
N ASP A 134 -12.58 -5.99 23.10
CA ASP A 134 -12.91 -7.11 23.98
C ASP A 134 -14.28 -6.99 24.64
N LEU A 135 -14.64 -5.78 25.10
CA LEU A 135 -15.94 -5.54 25.71
C LEU A 135 -17.04 -5.72 24.67
N MET A 136 -16.85 -5.14 23.49
CA MET A 136 -17.78 -5.27 22.39
C MET A 136 -17.92 -6.72 21.93
N GLY A 137 -16.80 -7.44 21.77
CA GLY A 137 -16.81 -8.84 21.42
C GLY A 137 -17.54 -9.70 22.45
N LYS A 138 -17.31 -9.49 23.75
CA LYS A 138 -18.02 -10.22 24.82
C LYS A 138 -19.53 -10.00 24.80
N LEU A 139 -19.98 -8.76 24.55
CA LEU A 139 -21.40 -8.42 24.52
C LEU A 139 -22.07 -8.86 23.21
N ALA A 140 -21.42 -8.62 22.07
CA ALA A 140 -21.95 -8.90 20.74
C ALA A 140 -21.99 -10.40 20.41
N THR A 141 -21.19 -11.24 21.09
CA THR A 141 -21.18 -12.71 20.88
C THR A 141 -22.07 -13.48 21.86
N ILE A 142 -22.90 -12.80 22.66
CA ILE A 142 -23.92 -13.46 23.49
C ILE A 142 -24.92 -14.18 22.54
N PRO A 143 -25.32 -15.44 22.81
CA PRO A 143 -26.33 -16.13 22.02
C PRO A 143 -27.58 -15.28 21.82
N VAL A 144 -28.19 -15.32 20.63
CA VAL A 144 -29.31 -14.45 20.17
C VAL A 144 -28.91 -12.98 19.92
N VAL A 145 -28.07 -12.37 20.76
CA VAL A 145 -27.56 -11.01 20.55
C VAL A 145 -26.73 -10.93 19.27
N VAL A 146 -25.87 -11.93 19.01
CA VAL A 146 -25.00 -11.98 17.82
C VAL A 146 -25.77 -11.92 16.50
N GLN A 147 -26.88 -12.66 16.40
CA GLN A 147 -27.73 -12.66 15.21
C GLN A 147 -28.36 -11.29 15.00
N THR A 148 -28.79 -10.66 16.10
CA THR A 148 -29.39 -9.32 16.08
C THR A 148 -28.37 -8.27 15.66
N VAL A 149 -27.17 -8.28 16.26
CA VAL A 149 -26.09 -7.33 15.94
C VAL A 149 -25.68 -7.45 14.49
N ASN A 150 -25.49 -8.67 13.97
CA ASN A 150 -25.12 -8.88 12.57
C ASN A 150 -26.25 -8.46 11.61
N ALA A 151 -27.52 -8.73 11.94
CA ALA A 151 -28.66 -8.29 11.13
C ALA A 151 -28.79 -6.74 11.10
N VAL A 152 -28.61 -6.10 12.25
CA VAL A 152 -28.58 -4.63 12.36
C VAL A 152 -27.39 -4.06 11.57
N ASN A 153 -26.22 -4.70 11.60
CA ASN A 153 -25.06 -4.27 10.83
C ASN A 153 -25.19 -4.46 9.31
N LYS A 154 -26.19 -5.20 8.84
CA LYS A 154 -26.45 -5.45 7.41
C LYS A 154 -27.65 -4.68 6.86
N THR A 155 -28.42 -4.00 7.72
CA THR A 155 -29.64 -3.31 7.32
C THR A 155 -29.36 -1.85 6.92
N PRO A 156 -29.66 -1.40 5.69
CA PRO A 156 -29.30 -0.05 5.22
C PRO A 156 -29.85 1.08 6.09
N ALA A 157 -31.08 0.94 6.60
CA ALA A 157 -31.71 1.97 7.45
C ALA A 157 -30.98 2.16 8.79
N THR A 158 -30.60 1.06 9.45
CA THR A 158 -29.83 1.10 10.70
C THR A 158 -28.41 1.58 10.48
N ARG A 159 -27.80 1.25 9.32
CA ARG A 159 -26.49 1.80 8.92
C ARG A 159 -26.51 3.32 8.79
N LYS A 160 -27.52 3.88 8.11
CA LYS A 160 -27.71 5.34 8.01
C LYS A 160 -27.92 5.98 9.38
N LEU A 161 -28.69 5.32 10.24
CA LEU A 161 -28.91 5.80 11.60
C LEU A 161 -27.60 5.83 12.41
N MET A 162 -26.84 4.75 12.36
CA MET A 162 -25.57 4.63 13.06
C MET A 162 -24.52 5.62 12.55
N ASP A 163 -24.52 5.91 11.26
CA ASP A 163 -23.72 6.99 10.67
C ASP A 163 -24.10 8.34 11.28
N SER A 164 -25.38 8.71 11.24
CA SER A 164 -25.86 10.00 11.75
C SER A 164 -25.65 10.20 13.26
N MET A 165 -25.71 9.12 14.05
CA MET A 165 -25.61 9.20 15.51
C MET A 165 -24.19 8.98 16.04
N LEU A 166 -23.47 8.02 15.47
CA LEU A 166 -22.19 7.54 15.97
C LEU A 166 -21.05 7.83 15.00
N GLY A 167 -21.28 8.46 13.85
CA GLY A 167 -20.24 8.77 12.86
C GLY A 167 -19.48 7.53 12.38
N ILE A 168 -20.18 6.40 12.26
CA ILE A 168 -19.68 5.15 11.68
C ILE A 168 -20.30 5.03 10.29
N HIS A 169 -19.48 5.17 9.25
CA HIS A 169 -19.97 5.39 7.88
C HIS A 169 -20.93 4.27 7.44
N ALA A 170 -22.06 4.65 6.85
CA ALA A 170 -23.12 3.72 6.49
C ALA A 170 -22.62 2.62 5.53
N ASP A 171 -21.79 3.00 4.54
CA ASP A 171 -21.27 2.11 3.49
C ASP A 171 -20.05 1.29 3.90
N ARG A 172 -19.50 1.47 5.11
CA ARG A 172 -18.37 0.67 5.58
C ARG A 172 -18.81 -0.78 5.84
N LYS A 173 -18.18 -1.76 5.17
CA LYS A 173 -18.37 -3.18 5.47
C LYS A 173 -17.70 -3.52 6.81
N LEU A 174 -18.50 -3.62 7.88
CA LEU A 174 -18.02 -4.05 9.19
C LEU A 174 -17.84 -5.58 9.25
N PRO A 175 -16.91 -6.08 10.09
CA PRO A 175 -16.79 -7.52 10.33
C PRO A 175 -18.01 -8.05 11.09
N ASP A 176 -18.47 -9.23 10.70
CA ASP A 176 -19.48 -9.97 11.45
C ASP A 176 -18.90 -10.47 12.77
N TYR A 177 -19.74 -10.59 13.79
CA TYR A 177 -19.41 -11.33 15.01
C TYR A 177 -19.76 -12.81 14.84
N SER A 178 -18.91 -13.69 15.34
CA SER A 178 -19.14 -15.14 15.32
C SER A 178 -19.92 -15.59 16.56
N PRO A 179 -20.97 -16.42 16.41
CA PRO A 179 -21.61 -17.08 17.55
C PRO A 179 -20.67 -18.10 18.22
N ASN A 180 -19.72 -18.65 17.46
CA ASN A 180 -18.78 -19.67 17.90
C ASN A 180 -17.40 -19.04 18.13
N LYS A 181 -17.14 -18.63 19.37
CA LYS A 181 -15.86 -18.03 19.75
C LYS A 181 -14.72 -19.03 19.59
N PHE A 182 -13.58 -18.59 19.05
CA PHE A 182 -12.42 -19.48 18.85
C PHE A 182 -11.97 -20.14 20.15
N ARG A 183 -11.69 -19.38 21.22
CA ARG A 183 -11.10 -19.92 22.46
C ARG A 183 -11.98 -20.98 23.14
N ALA A 184 -13.30 -20.87 23.01
CA ALA A 184 -14.24 -21.85 23.58
C ALA A 184 -14.30 -23.15 22.76
N ASN A 185 -14.03 -23.07 21.46
CA ASN A 185 -14.16 -24.17 20.50
C ASN A 185 -12.82 -24.73 20.04
N ALA A 186 -11.71 -24.09 20.37
CA ALA A 186 -10.37 -24.54 20.07
C ALA A 186 -10.05 -25.87 20.75
N ARG A 187 -9.34 -26.74 20.05
CA ARG A 187 -8.87 -28.04 20.54
C ARG A 187 -7.38 -28.17 20.20
N PRO A 188 -6.48 -27.45 20.90
CA PRO A 188 -5.06 -27.57 20.64
C PRO A 188 -4.54 -28.95 21.04
N ASN A 189 -3.64 -29.50 20.23
CA ASN A 189 -3.03 -30.81 20.48
C ASN A 189 -1.62 -30.61 21.08
N ALA A 190 -1.46 -30.92 22.37
CA ALA A 190 -0.18 -30.80 23.08
C ALA A 190 0.59 -32.14 23.18
N THR A 191 0.11 -33.20 22.51
CA THR A 191 0.61 -34.57 22.69
C THR A 191 1.79 -34.93 21.81
N PHE A 192 2.07 -34.13 20.77
CA PHE A 192 3.23 -34.33 19.90
C PHE A 192 4.55 -34.15 20.64
N ALA A 193 5.60 -34.83 20.17
CA ALA A 193 6.94 -34.70 20.71
C ALA A 193 7.48 -33.28 20.44
N VAL A 194 8.11 -32.66 21.44
CA VAL A 194 8.72 -31.34 21.27
C VAL A 194 10.04 -31.48 20.51
N VAL A 195 10.09 -30.94 19.29
CA VAL A 195 11.29 -30.93 18.44
C VAL A 195 11.79 -29.50 18.24
N ASN A 196 12.88 -29.15 18.93
CA ASN A 196 13.54 -27.85 18.73
C ASN A 196 14.36 -27.86 17.44
N GLY A 197 14.44 -26.69 16.80
CA GLY A 197 15.31 -26.46 15.64
C GLY A 197 16.39 -25.44 16.00
N ALA A 198 17.31 -25.18 15.08
CA ALA A 198 18.38 -24.22 15.32
C ALA A 198 17.85 -22.78 15.47
N LYS A 199 16.75 -22.44 14.77
CA LYS A 199 16.19 -21.08 14.76
C LYS A 199 14.86 -20.96 15.49
N THR A 200 14.19 -22.06 15.81
CA THR A 200 12.82 -22.02 16.32
C THR A 200 12.57 -23.02 17.48
N LEU A 201 11.63 -22.67 18.37
CA LEU A 201 11.22 -23.46 19.53
C LEU A 201 10.15 -24.49 19.19
N GLY A 202 10.27 -25.70 19.74
CA GLY A 202 9.54 -26.92 19.34
C GLY A 202 8.08 -27.01 19.74
N LYS A 203 7.55 -25.99 20.42
CA LYS A 203 6.17 -25.95 20.88
C LYS A 203 5.63 -24.52 20.81
N VAL A 204 4.33 -24.42 20.57
CA VAL A 204 3.67 -23.15 20.26
C VAL A 204 2.57 -22.81 21.27
N ALA A 205 2.53 -21.56 21.69
CA ALA A 205 1.38 -21.02 22.42
C ALA A 205 0.67 -19.98 21.55
N ILE A 206 -0.64 -20.13 21.38
CA ILE A 206 -1.44 -19.22 20.54
C ILE A 206 -2.05 -18.14 21.43
N TYR A 207 -1.65 -16.89 21.17
CA TYR A 207 -2.37 -15.71 21.62
C TYR A 207 -3.48 -15.44 20.61
N ALA A 208 -4.73 -15.72 20.98
CA ALA A 208 -5.79 -15.80 19.98
C ALA A 208 -6.20 -14.42 19.46
N THR A 209 -5.97 -13.34 20.20
CA THR A 209 -6.42 -11.99 19.89
C THR A 209 -7.94 -11.79 20.00
N CYS A 210 -8.38 -10.55 20.15
CA CYS A 210 -9.80 -10.20 20.16
C CYS A 210 -10.50 -10.51 18.82
N TYR A 211 -9.84 -10.23 17.70
CA TYR A 211 -10.46 -10.31 16.37
C TYR A 211 -10.73 -11.76 15.94
N ILE A 212 -9.74 -12.66 16.06
CA ILE A 212 -9.96 -14.07 15.76
C ILE A 212 -10.96 -14.68 16.75
N ASN A 213 -10.90 -14.29 18.04
CA ASN A 213 -11.82 -14.87 19.00
C ASN A 213 -13.29 -14.51 18.76
N TYR A 214 -13.59 -13.27 18.35
CA TYR A 214 -14.98 -12.79 18.24
C TYR A 214 -15.50 -12.59 16.82
N ASN A 215 -14.64 -12.41 15.81
CA ASN A 215 -15.05 -12.09 14.43
C ASN A 215 -14.69 -13.21 13.46
N GLU A 216 -13.42 -13.61 13.40
CA GLU A 216 -12.93 -14.60 12.42
C GLU A 216 -12.24 -15.80 13.08
N PRO A 217 -12.98 -16.64 13.81
CA PRO A 217 -12.42 -17.79 14.53
C PRO A 217 -11.81 -18.86 13.61
N GLY A 218 -12.23 -18.92 12.34
CA GLY A 218 -11.68 -19.83 11.34
C GLY A 218 -10.15 -19.72 11.22
N ILE A 219 -9.61 -18.50 11.29
CA ILE A 219 -8.16 -18.25 11.22
C ILE A 219 -7.41 -19.00 12.33
N GLY A 220 -7.94 -18.99 13.55
CA GLY A 220 -7.33 -19.70 14.69
C GLY A 220 -7.43 -21.22 14.53
N HIS A 221 -8.54 -21.73 13.99
CA HIS A 221 -8.71 -23.15 13.71
C HIS A 221 -7.77 -23.62 12.59
N ASP A 222 -7.54 -22.78 11.58
CA ASP A 222 -6.59 -23.08 10.51
C ASP A 222 -5.15 -23.12 11.02
N LEU A 223 -4.78 -22.20 11.93
CA LEU A 223 -3.48 -22.25 12.61
C LEU A 223 -3.30 -23.55 13.39
N LEU A 224 -4.31 -23.98 14.15
CA LEU A 224 -4.25 -25.24 14.90
C LEU A 224 -4.08 -26.44 13.97
N ALA A 225 -4.82 -26.50 12.86
CA ALA A 225 -4.71 -27.57 11.88
C ALA A 225 -3.32 -27.60 11.22
N ILE A 226 -2.75 -26.44 10.87
CA ILE A 226 -1.38 -26.36 10.33
C ILE A 226 -0.35 -26.86 11.34
N LEU A 227 -0.47 -26.47 12.61
CA LEU A 227 0.44 -26.93 13.67
C LEU A 227 0.31 -28.44 13.89
N GLU A 228 -0.91 -28.96 13.88
CA GLU A 228 -1.18 -30.40 14.00
C GLU A 228 -0.64 -31.20 12.82
N HIS A 229 -0.85 -30.74 11.58
CA HIS A 229 -0.26 -31.36 10.38
C HIS A 229 1.26 -31.46 10.49
N ASN A 230 1.89 -30.41 11.00
CA ASN A 230 3.33 -30.33 11.22
C ASN A 230 3.80 -31.00 12.54
N GLU A 231 2.90 -31.67 13.27
CA GLU A 231 3.20 -32.35 14.55
C GLU A 231 3.83 -31.42 15.61
N ILE A 232 3.42 -30.15 15.62
CA ILE A 232 3.92 -29.16 16.57
C ILE A 232 2.96 -29.12 17.77
N PRO A 233 3.42 -29.48 18.99
CA PRO A 233 2.58 -29.41 20.17
C PRO A 233 2.20 -27.96 20.46
N ALA A 234 0.89 -27.73 20.61
CA ALA A 234 0.31 -26.41 20.76
C ALA A 234 -0.54 -26.29 22.02
N CYS A 235 -0.63 -25.07 22.58
CA CYS A 235 -1.60 -24.70 23.60
C CYS A 235 -2.18 -23.30 23.31
N LEU A 236 -3.25 -22.94 24.02
CA LEU A 236 -3.73 -21.56 24.05
C LEU A 236 -3.17 -20.84 25.27
N VAL A 237 -2.94 -19.53 25.14
CA VAL A 237 -2.69 -18.67 26.30
C VAL A 237 -3.90 -18.72 27.23
N GLU A 238 -3.70 -19.12 28.49
CA GLU A 238 -4.79 -19.42 29.44
C GLU A 238 -5.75 -18.24 29.62
N LYS A 239 -5.20 -17.03 29.77
CA LYS A 239 -5.95 -15.79 29.95
C LYS A 239 -5.34 -14.71 29.07
N GLU A 240 -6.17 -14.05 28.30
CA GLU A 240 -5.76 -12.91 27.50
C GLU A 240 -6.87 -11.86 27.40
N ALA A 241 -6.44 -10.64 27.15
CA ALA A 241 -7.24 -9.48 26.76
C ALA A 241 -6.68 -8.91 25.45
N CYS A 242 -7.36 -7.94 24.83
CA CYS A 242 -6.87 -7.19 23.68
C CYS A 242 -5.42 -6.71 23.86
N CYS A 243 -4.62 -6.73 22.80
CA CYS A 243 -3.20 -6.36 22.84
C CYS A 243 -2.99 -4.88 23.20
N GLY A 244 -3.99 -4.03 22.97
CA GLY A 244 -3.93 -2.59 23.26
C GLY A 244 -3.69 -1.71 22.03
N MET A 245 -3.50 -2.26 20.82
CA MET A 245 -3.28 -1.45 19.62
C MET A 245 -4.36 -0.36 19.40
N PRO A 246 -5.69 -0.65 19.49
CA PRO A 246 -6.69 0.40 19.33
C PRO A 246 -6.65 1.49 20.43
N LYS A 247 -6.04 1.20 21.59
CA LYS A 247 -5.82 2.19 22.66
C LYS A 247 -4.59 3.03 22.38
N LEU A 248 -3.53 2.41 21.88
CA LEU A 248 -2.32 3.09 21.39
C LEU A 248 -2.66 4.11 20.29
N GLU A 249 -3.46 3.69 19.29
CA GLU A 249 -3.92 4.55 18.18
C GLU A 249 -4.76 5.76 18.63
N LEU A 250 -5.37 5.70 19.82
CA LEU A 250 -6.08 6.83 20.43
C LEU A 250 -5.18 7.71 21.32
N GLY A 251 -3.97 7.27 21.65
CA GLY A 251 -3.11 7.89 22.65
C GLY A 251 -3.47 7.54 24.11
N ASP A 252 -4.29 6.52 24.34
CA ASP A 252 -4.69 6.05 25.68
C ASP A 252 -3.62 5.13 26.28
N LEU A 253 -2.48 5.70 26.63
CA LEU A 253 -1.29 4.95 27.07
C LEU A 253 -1.47 4.28 28.44
N GLU A 254 -2.31 4.86 29.31
CA GLU A 254 -2.70 4.23 30.58
C GLU A 254 -3.53 2.95 30.36
N ALA A 255 -4.47 2.95 29.41
CA ALA A 255 -5.18 1.72 29.07
C ALA A 255 -4.28 0.69 28.38
N VAL A 256 -3.30 1.13 27.58
CA VAL A 256 -2.25 0.25 27.03
C VAL A 256 -1.49 -0.43 28.17
N GLU A 257 -1.04 0.31 29.17
CA GLU A 257 -0.37 -0.25 30.35
C GLU A 257 -1.27 -1.22 31.12
N ALA A 258 -2.55 -0.87 31.33
CA ALA A 258 -3.49 -1.74 32.01
C ALA A 258 -3.74 -3.07 31.27
N LEU A 259 -3.77 -3.05 29.93
CA LEU A 259 -3.87 -4.25 29.10
C LEU A 259 -2.58 -5.06 29.10
N LYS A 260 -1.42 -4.39 28.98
CA LYS A 260 -0.09 -5.00 29.14
C LYS A 260 -0.01 -5.75 30.48
N ASN A 261 -0.41 -5.13 31.58
CA ASN A 261 -0.35 -5.73 32.91
C ASN A 261 -1.28 -6.95 33.09
N LYS A 262 -2.31 -7.09 32.24
CA LYS A 262 -3.15 -8.30 32.18
C LYS A 262 -2.55 -9.40 31.32
N ASN A 263 -1.89 -9.04 30.22
CA ASN A 263 -1.42 -9.98 29.20
C ASN A 263 0.01 -10.49 29.44
N ILE A 264 0.93 -9.64 29.89
CA ILE A 264 2.34 -10.03 30.04
C ILE A 264 2.54 -11.18 31.03
N PRO A 265 1.89 -11.24 32.21
CA PRO A 265 2.14 -12.34 33.15
C PRO A 265 1.89 -13.76 32.59
N PRO A 266 0.73 -14.08 31.96
CA PRO A 266 0.54 -15.41 31.36
C PRO A 266 1.44 -15.65 30.13
N LEU A 267 1.76 -14.62 29.35
CA LEU A 267 2.68 -14.74 28.20
C LEU A 267 4.12 -15.01 28.66
N LEU A 268 4.57 -14.33 29.72
CA LEU A 268 5.90 -14.50 30.29
C LEU A 268 6.11 -15.94 30.76
N LYS A 269 5.11 -16.51 31.44
CA LYS A 269 5.15 -17.91 31.86
C LYS A 269 5.42 -18.84 30.68
N LEU A 270 4.70 -18.66 29.58
CA LEU A 270 4.87 -19.47 28.37
C LEU A 270 6.23 -19.25 27.69
N ALA A 271 6.70 -18.00 27.63
CA ALA A 271 8.03 -17.68 27.11
C ALA A 271 9.14 -18.37 27.93
N GLN A 272 9.06 -18.32 29.26
CA GLN A 272 10.00 -18.98 30.18
C GLN A 272 9.94 -20.51 30.10
N GLU A 273 8.75 -21.07 29.79
CA GLU A 273 8.59 -22.49 29.53
C GLU A 273 9.11 -22.92 28.14
N GLY A 274 9.60 -21.99 27.33
CA GLY A 274 10.19 -22.28 26.01
C GLY A 274 9.16 -22.46 24.90
N TYR A 275 8.02 -21.77 24.97
CA TYR A 275 7.06 -21.70 23.86
C TYR A 275 7.41 -20.57 22.90
N ALA A 276 7.29 -20.83 21.59
CA ALA A 276 7.08 -19.76 20.62
C ALA A 276 5.63 -19.27 20.73
N ILE A 277 5.44 -17.98 20.98
CA ILE A 277 4.12 -17.37 21.12
C ILE A 277 3.70 -16.85 19.75
N ILE A 278 2.58 -17.31 19.21
CA ILE A 278 2.09 -16.93 17.89
C ILE A 278 0.80 -16.12 18.00
N SER A 279 0.75 -15.02 17.25
CA SER A 279 -0.44 -14.20 17.03
C SER A 279 -0.69 -14.05 15.53
N ALA A 280 -1.85 -14.49 15.04
CA ALA A 280 -2.20 -14.41 13.61
C ALA A 280 -2.88 -13.07 13.22
N VAL A 281 -2.66 -12.01 13.99
CA VAL A 281 -3.04 -10.64 13.62
C VAL A 281 -1.80 -9.75 13.67
N PRO A 282 -1.36 -9.16 12.54
CA PRO A 282 -0.09 -8.42 12.46
C PRO A 282 0.02 -7.26 13.46
N SER A 283 -1.07 -6.53 13.74
CA SER A 283 -1.05 -5.44 14.72
C SER A 283 -0.81 -5.95 16.15
N CYS A 284 -1.37 -7.10 16.50
CA CYS A 284 -1.13 -7.73 17.79
C CYS A 284 0.33 -8.20 17.92
N THR A 285 0.88 -8.78 16.86
CA THR A 285 2.28 -9.21 16.83
C THR A 285 3.23 -8.01 16.95
N LEU A 286 3.00 -6.95 16.17
CA LEU A 286 3.76 -5.70 16.26
C LEU A 286 3.71 -5.09 17.66
N MET A 287 2.53 -5.08 18.29
CA MET A 287 2.33 -4.53 19.64
C MET A 287 3.27 -5.17 20.67
N TYR A 288 3.41 -6.50 20.64
CA TYR A 288 4.29 -7.21 21.57
C TYR A 288 5.76 -7.18 21.13
N LYS A 289 6.06 -7.27 19.84
CA LYS A 289 7.45 -7.29 19.34
C LYS A 289 8.15 -5.94 19.40
N GLN A 290 7.42 -4.82 19.28
CA GLN A 290 8.02 -3.49 19.13
C GLN A 290 7.38 -2.42 20.02
N GLU A 291 6.06 -2.20 19.97
CA GLU A 291 5.42 -1.08 20.67
C GLU A 291 5.57 -1.14 22.20
N LEU A 292 5.22 -2.28 22.81
CA LEU A 292 5.37 -2.46 24.25
C LEU A 292 6.84 -2.39 24.69
N PRO A 293 7.82 -3.02 24.01
CA PRO A 293 9.24 -2.80 24.30
C PRO A 293 9.68 -1.34 24.25
N LEU A 294 9.11 -0.52 23.36
CA LEU A 294 9.45 0.91 23.26
C LEU A 294 8.80 1.74 24.37
N LEU A 295 7.59 1.39 24.79
CA LEU A 295 6.89 2.04 25.92
C LEU A 295 7.41 1.60 27.29
N PHE A 296 7.97 0.39 27.39
CA PHE A 296 8.44 -0.23 28.64
C PHE A 296 9.85 -0.84 28.46
N PRO A 297 10.86 -0.03 28.10
CA PRO A 297 12.20 -0.53 27.73
C PRO A 297 12.94 -1.22 28.88
N HIS A 298 12.58 -0.90 30.12
CA HIS A 298 13.22 -1.45 31.33
C HIS A 298 12.44 -2.61 31.97
N ASP A 299 11.32 -3.03 31.36
CA ASP A 299 10.54 -4.15 31.86
C ASP A 299 11.03 -5.46 31.21
N GLU A 300 11.82 -6.24 31.95
CA GLU A 300 12.39 -7.51 31.49
C GLU A 300 11.33 -8.52 31.04
N ALA A 301 10.14 -8.50 31.65
CA ALA A 301 9.06 -9.40 31.27
C ALA A 301 8.51 -9.04 29.89
N VAL A 302 8.39 -7.75 29.58
CA VAL A 302 8.02 -7.27 28.24
C VAL A 302 9.07 -7.70 27.21
N GLN A 303 10.35 -7.50 27.50
CA GLN A 303 11.44 -7.88 26.59
C GLN A 303 11.47 -9.41 26.34
N THR A 304 11.25 -10.20 27.39
CA THR A 304 11.20 -11.68 27.30
C THR A 304 10.03 -12.15 26.43
N VAL A 305 8.84 -11.56 26.61
CA VAL A 305 7.66 -11.87 25.78
C VAL A 305 7.89 -11.45 24.32
N ALA A 306 8.48 -10.28 24.09
CA ALA A 306 8.78 -9.79 22.75
C ALA A 306 9.72 -10.75 21.98
N ALA A 307 10.75 -11.26 22.65
CA ALA A 307 11.69 -12.22 22.07
C ALA A 307 11.05 -13.59 21.74
N ALA A 308 9.99 -13.96 22.45
CA ALA A 308 9.25 -15.19 22.23
C ALA A 308 8.07 -15.03 21.25
N MET A 309 7.77 -13.82 20.77
CA MET A 309 6.60 -13.53 19.93
C MET A 309 6.92 -13.63 18.44
N PHE A 310 6.09 -14.37 17.71
CA PHE A 310 6.25 -14.62 16.28
C PHE A 310 4.99 -14.29 15.48
N ASP A 311 5.21 -13.80 14.27
CA ASP A 311 4.22 -13.92 13.19
C ASP A 311 4.13 -15.40 12.75
N PRO A 312 2.95 -15.92 12.36
CA PRO A 312 2.80 -17.33 12.00
C PRO A 312 3.74 -17.74 10.86
N PHE A 313 3.87 -16.93 9.81
CA PHE A 313 4.68 -17.26 8.66
C PHE A 313 6.17 -16.97 8.89
N GLU A 314 6.51 -16.05 9.78
CA GLU A 314 7.88 -15.95 10.31
C GLU A 314 8.31 -17.27 10.96
N TYR A 315 7.49 -17.80 11.88
CA TYR A 315 7.77 -19.07 12.56
C TYR A 315 7.86 -20.24 11.57
N LEU A 316 6.88 -20.39 10.68
CA LEU A 316 6.88 -21.47 9.68
C LEU A 316 8.05 -21.37 8.69
N SER A 317 8.43 -20.15 8.28
CA SER A 317 9.60 -19.93 7.41
C SER A 317 10.91 -20.32 8.10
N LEU A 318 11.07 -19.98 9.38
CA LEU A 318 12.24 -20.39 10.15
C LEU A 318 12.26 -21.90 10.39
N ARG A 319 11.08 -22.52 10.58
CA ARG A 319 10.95 -23.97 10.67
C ARG A 319 11.32 -24.70 9.39
N ASN A 320 10.95 -24.14 8.24
CA ASN A 320 11.38 -24.66 6.94
C ASN A 320 12.90 -24.58 6.79
N GLN A 321 13.52 -23.48 7.23
CA GLN A 321 14.98 -23.34 7.21
C GLN A 321 15.69 -24.32 8.16
N ASP A 322 15.05 -24.73 9.25
CA ASP A 322 15.52 -25.79 10.13
C ASP A 322 15.29 -27.21 9.54
N GLY A 323 14.63 -27.33 8.38
CA GLY A 323 14.26 -28.61 7.77
C GLY A 323 13.14 -29.35 8.50
N LEU A 324 12.37 -28.64 9.33
CA LEU A 324 11.35 -29.22 10.21
C LEU A 324 9.91 -28.95 9.73
N LEU A 325 9.71 -28.09 8.74
CA LEU A 325 8.38 -27.87 8.15
C LEU A 325 8.06 -28.97 7.14
N LYS A 326 6.90 -29.60 7.27
CA LYS A 326 6.40 -30.53 6.25
C LYS A 326 5.97 -29.74 5.02
N THR A 327 6.48 -30.15 3.86
CA THR A 327 6.19 -29.56 2.53
C THR A 327 5.46 -30.55 1.62
N ASP A 328 4.73 -31.48 2.22
CA ASP A 328 4.00 -32.56 1.56
C ASP A 328 2.62 -32.13 1.03
N PHE A 329 2.58 -30.93 0.43
CA PHE A 329 1.36 -30.31 -0.10
C PHE A 329 0.63 -31.23 -1.08
N LYS A 330 -0.68 -31.37 -0.89
CA LYS A 330 -1.57 -32.23 -1.69
C LYS A 330 -2.32 -31.45 -2.76
N ASN A 331 -2.61 -30.17 -2.50
CA ASN A 331 -3.42 -29.34 -3.39
C ASN A 331 -2.63 -28.10 -3.84
N PRO A 332 -2.63 -27.77 -5.14
CA PRO A 332 -2.17 -26.47 -5.61
C PRO A 332 -3.20 -25.38 -5.25
N LEU A 333 -2.75 -24.12 -5.25
CA LEU A 333 -3.62 -22.96 -4.99
C LEU A 333 -3.93 -22.14 -6.26
N GLY A 334 -3.32 -22.43 -7.40
CA GLY A 334 -3.51 -21.60 -8.59
C GLY A 334 -2.95 -20.18 -8.39
N SER A 335 -3.74 -19.15 -8.70
CA SER A 335 -3.34 -17.74 -8.63
C SER A 335 -3.83 -17.06 -7.35
N VAL A 336 -2.89 -16.53 -6.56
CA VAL A 336 -3.18 -15.78 -5.33
C VAL A 336 -2.66 -14.35 -5.46
N ALA A 337 -3.57 -13.38 -5.39
CA ALA A 337 -3.21 -11.99 -5.12
C ALA A 337 -3.10 -11.78 -3.61
N TYR A 338 -1.89 -11.47 -3.13
CA TYR A 338 -1.57 -11.39 -1.71
C TYR A 338 -1.11 -9.98 -1.31
N HIS A 339 -1.84 -9.35 -0.39
CA HIS A 339 -1.51 -8.03 0.16
C HIS A 339 -0.69 -8.17 1.44
N ILE A 340 0.47 -7.51 1.49
CA ILE A 340 1.38 -7.48 2.65
C ILE A 340 1.03 -6.29 3.55
N PRO A 341 0.46 -6.51 4.76
CA PRO A 341 0.01 -5.42 5.63
C PRO A 341 1.14 -4.57 6.20
N CYS A 342 0.88 -3.28 6.43
CA CYS A 342 1.85 -2.34 7.02
C CYS A 342 2.44 -2.86 8.34
N HIS A 343 1.60 -3.30 9.28
CA HIS A 343 2.07 -3.82 10.58
C HIS A 343 2.86 -5.14 10.49
N GLN A 344 2.80 -5.87 9.36
CA GLN A 344 3.70 -7.00 9.12
C GLN A 344 5.04 -6.51 8.56
N ARG A 345 5.01 -5.53 7.65
CA ARG A 345 6.22 -4.95 7.03
C ARG A 345 7.13 -4.27 8.05
N VAL A 346 6.55 -3.52 9.00
CA VAL A 346 7.28 -2.82 10.08
C VAL A 346 8.03 -3.80 10.99
N GLN A 347 7.56 -5.03 11.12
CA GLN A 347 8.26 -6.07 11.87
C GLN A 347 9.60 -6.47 11.24
N ASN A 348 9.87 -6.03 9.99
CA ASN A 348 11.11 -6.28 9.26
C ASN A 348 11.47 -7.77 9.12
N ILE A 349 10.45 -8.62 9.02
CA ILE A 349 10.60 -10.07 8.86
C ILE A 349 10.72 -10.49 7.38
N GLY A 350 10.62 -9.56 6.43
CA GLY A 350 10.56 -9.84 5.00
C GLY A 350 9.20 -10.41 4.56
N LYS A 351 9.15 -11.05 3.40
CA LYS A 351 7.89 -11.49 2.74
C LYS A 351 7.56 -12.95 3.07
N LYS A 352 7.58 -13.32 4.36
CA LYS A 352 7.56 -14.72 4.82
C LYS A 352 6.31 -15.49 4.40
N THR A 353 5.14 -14.84 4.42
CA THR A 353 3.89 -15.45 3.96
C THR A 353 3.98 -15.84 2.48
N ARG A 354 4.46 -14.94 1.61
CA ARG A 354 4.72 -15.25 0.21
C ARG A 354 5.70 -16.41 0.07
N ASP A 355 6.83 -16.35 0.78
CA ASP A 355 7.90 -17.35 0.66
C ASP A 355 7.42 -18.76 0.99
N ILE A 356 6.57 -18.92 2.01
CA ILE A 356 5.96 -20.21 2.36
C ILE A 356 4.92 -20.65 1.34
N LEU A 357 4.00 -19.77 0.95
CA LEU A 357 2.96 -20.14 -0.03
C LEU A 357 3.56 -20.49 -1.40
N GLN A 358 4.70 -19.90 -1.76
CA GLN A 358 5.41 -20.19 -3.01
C GLN A 358 6.07 -21.57 -3.04
N LEU A 359 6.19 -22.26 -1.90
CA LEU A 359 6.64 -23.65 -1.83
C LEU A 359 5.59 -24.64 -2.37
N ILE A 360 4.33 -24.21 -2.45
CA ILE A 360 3.22 -25.05 -2.90
C ILE A 360 3.33 -25.22 -4.42
N PRO A 361 3.33 -26.45 -4.95
CA PRO A 361 3.37 -26.69 -6.39
C PRO A 361 2.24 -25.99 -7.14
N ASP A 362 2.48 -25.64 -8.41
CA ASP A 362 1.50 -25.04 -9.32
C ASP A 362 0.74 -23.84 -8.72
N THR A 363 1.45 -23.03 -7.93
CA THR A 363 0.91 -21.86 -7.24
C THR A 363 1.70 -20.61 -7.61
N THR A 364 0.98 -19.56 -8.01
CA THR A 364 1.55 -18.24 -8.31
C THR A 364 1.09 -17.24 -7.26
N ILE A 365 2.04 -16.59 -6.58
CA ILE A 365 1.75 -15.54 -5.59
C ILE A 365 2.15 -14.18 -6.14
N ARG A 366 1.17 -13.29 -6.35
CA ARG A 366 1.43 -11.90 -6.74
C ARG A 366 1.26 -10.98 -5.52
N THR A 367 2.34 -10.31 -5.13
CA THR A 367 2.35 -9.47 -3.93
C THR A 367 1.95 -8.02 -4.22
N VAL A 368 1.16 -7.43 -3.33
CA VAL A 368 0.82 -6.00 -3.33
C VAL A 368 1.27 -5.36 -2.01
N GLU A 369 2.14 -4.35 -2.09
CA GLU A 369 2.86 -3.76 -0.94
C GLU A 369 2.56 -2.27 -0.75
N ARG A 370 1.29 -1.94 -0.60
CA ARG A 370 0.84 -0.56 -0.37
C ARG A 370 -0.27 -0.54 0.68
N CYS A 371 -0.42 0.61 1.35
CA CYS A 371 -1.48 0.79 2.34
C CYS A 371 -2.85 0.51 1.72
N SER A 372 -3.62 -0.40 2.34
CA SER A 372 -5.00 -0.65 1.94
C SER A 372 -5.94 0.49 2.32
N GLY A 373 -5.55 1.37 3.25
CA GLY A 373 -6.32 2.54 3.67
C GLY A 373 -7.32 2.29 4.81
N HIS A 374 -7.42 1.06 5.34
CA HIS A 374 -8.44 0.75 6.36
C HIS A 374 -8.16 1.38 7.74
N ASP A 375 -6.90 1.36 8.17
CA ASP A 375 -6.39 1.86 9.46
C ASP A 375 -7.28 1.58 10.69
N GLY A 376 -7.56 0.30 10.93
CA GLY A 376 -8.33 -0.19 12.08
C GLY A 376 -9.70 0.48 12.24
N THR A 377 -9.74 1.51 13.08
CA THR A 377 -10.95 2.29 13.40
C THR A 377 -11.09 3.58 12.60
N TRP A 378 -10.01 4.10 12.01
CA TRP A 378 -10.00 5.38 11.30
C TRP A 378 -10.87 5.34 10.05
N GLY A 379 -10.65 4.37 9.15
CA GLY A 379 -11.42 4.23 7.92
C GLY A 379 -12.89 3.84 8.15
N VAL A 380 -13.28 3.50 9.38
CA VAL A 380 -14.67 3.22 9.76
C VAL A 380 -15.46 4.51 10.01
N LYS A 381 -14.77 5.60 10.35
CA LYS A 381 -15.39 6.89 10.69
C LYS A 381 -15.84 7.62 9.42
N SER A 382 -16.97 8.31 9.51
CA SER A 382 -17.59 8.95 8.35
C SER A 382 -16.70 10.02 7.71
N GLU A 383 -16.01 10.80 8.53
CA GLU A 383 -15.08 11.85 8.07
C GLU A 383 -13.87 11.31 7.30
N PHE A 384 -13.53 10.02 7.44
CA PHE A 384 -12.34 9.41 6.85
C PHE A 384 -12.67 8.30 5.83
N PHE A 385 -13.94 8.00 5.63
CA PHE A 385 -14.36 6.93 4.72
C PHE A 385 -13.92 7.20 3.28
N ALA A 386 -14.16 8.40 2.76
CA ALA A 386 -13.76 8.77 1.39
C ALA A 386 -12.24 8.62 1.19
N ASP A 387 -11.45 9.12 2.14
CA ASP A 387 -10.00 9.04 2.09
C ASP A 387 -9.48 7.60 2.19
N SER A 388 -10.06 6.78 3.07
CA SER A 388 -9.70 5.37 3.18
C SER A 388 -9.90 4.59 1.87
N MET A 389 -10.96 4.92 1.12
CA MET A 389 -11.25 4.33 -0.19
C MET A 389 -10.29 4.87 -1.26
N LYS A 390 -9.98 6.18 -1.21
CA LYS A 390 -9.02 6.83 -2.12
C LYS A 390 -7.62 6.26 -1.95
N VAL A 391 -7.14 6.12 -0.72
CA VAL A 391 -5.83 5.53 -0.39
C VAL A 391 -5.76 4.07 -0.84
N GLY A 392 -6.83 3.30 -0.65
CA GLY A 392 -6.88 1.89 -1.01
C GLY A 392 -7.03 1.61 -2.50
N ARG A 393 -7.51 2.56 -3.31
CA ARG A 393 -7.80 2.36 -4.75
C ARG A 393 -6.69 1.68 -5.55
N PRO A 394 -5.40 2.07 -5.42
CA PRO A 394 -4.32 1.37 -6.13
C PRO A 394 -4.18 -0.10 -5.70
N VAL A 395 -4.38 -0.39 -4.40
CA VAL A 395 -4.37 -1.77 -3.88
C VAL A 395 -5.54 -2.56 -4.43
N PHE A 396 -6.75 -1.97 -4.49
CA PHE A 396 -7.93 -2.66 -5.02
C PHE A 396 -7.74 -3.04 -6.49
N LYS A 397 -7.29 -2.09 -7.33
CA LYS A 397 -6.98 -2.33 -8.75
C LYS A 397 -5.93 -3.41 -8.90
N GLN A 398 -4.83 -3.31 -8.16
CA GLN A 398 -3.76 -4.31 -8.21
C GLN A 398 -4.25 -5.67 -7.73
N MET A 399 -5.00 -5.77 -6.63
CA MET A 399 -5.46 -7.05 -6.10
C MET A 399 -6.50 -7.74 -7.02
N ALA A 400 -7.29 -6.98 -7.76
CA ALA A 400 -8.23 -7.51 -8.77
C ALA A 400 -7.57 -7.93 -10.10
N ALA A 401 -6.39 -7.38 -10.41
CA ALA A 401 -5.72 -7.62 -11.68
C ALA A 401 -5.39 -9.10 -11.92
N ALA A 402 -5.44 -9.50 -13.19
CA ALA A 402 -5.17 -10.87 -13.65
C ALA A 402 -6.13 -11.95 -13.09
N ASN A 403 -7.33 -11.56 -12.64
CA ASN A 403 -8.41 -12.47 -12.22
C ASN A 403 -7.93 -13.63 -11.32
N PRO A 404 -7.36 -13.33 -10.14
CA PRO A 404 -6.82 -14.37 -9.26
C PRO A 404 -7.93 -15.28 -8.74
N ASP A 405 -7.57 -16.51 -8.37
CA ASP A 405 -8.48 -17.44 -7.69
C ASP A 405 -8.76 -16.96 -6.26
N TYR A 406 -7.74 -16.38 -5.62
CA TYR A 406 -7.80 -15.92 -4.23
C TYR A 406 -7.28 -14.50 -4.04
N ILE A 407 -7.96 -13.72 -3.20
CA ILE A 407 -7.41 -12.50 -2.60
C ILE A 407 -7.08 -12.77 -1.12
N SER A 408 -5.88 -12.39 -0.69
CA SER A 408 -5.38 -12.77 0.64
C SER A 408 -4.60 -11.67 1.33
N SER A 409 -4.60 -11.68 2.66
CA SER A 409 -3.77 -10.81 3.50
C SER A 409 -3.71 -11.34 4.93
N ASP A 410 -2.56 -11.24 5.60
CA ASP A 410 -2.45 -11.58 7.04
C ASP A 410 -3.26 -10.63 7.93
N CYS A 411 -3.63 -9.45 7.42
CA CYS A 411 -4.59 -8.58 8.09
C CYS A 411 -5.99 -8.81 7.52
N ALA A 412 -6.82 -9.58 8.24
CA ALA A 412 -8.20 -9.87 7.86
C ALA A 412 -9.06 -8.60 7.66
N ILE A 413 -8.78 -7.53 8.42
CA ILE A 413 -9.46 -6.24 8.27
C ILE A 413 -9.07 -5.59 6.94
N ALA A 414 -7.78 -5.61 6.58
CA ALA A 414 -7.30 -5.14 5.29
C ALA A 414 -7.91 -5.97 4.14
N ALA A 415 -7.94 -7.30 4.25
CA ALA A 415 -8.53 -8.18 3.24
C ALA A 415 -10.01 -7.84 2.97
N ARG A 416 -10.80 -7.56 4.01
CA ARG A 416 -12.21 -7.15 3.86
C ARG A 416 -12.36 -5.76 3.23
N HIS A 417 -11.51 -4.81 3.59
CA HIS A 417 -11.51 -3.49 2.96
C HIS A 417 -11.08 -3.55 1.50
N ILE A 418 -10.12 -4.42 1.17
CA ILE A 418 -9.71 -4.71 -0.21
C ILE A 418 -10.87 -5.32 -1.00
N GLU A 419 -11.51 -6.36 -0.48
CA GLU A 419 -12.70 -6.97 -1.08
C GLU A 419 -13.85 -5.95 -1.24
N GLN A 420 -14.04 -5.05 -0.27
CA GLN A 420 -14.99 -3.93 -0.40
C GLN A 420 -14.64 -3.02 -1.59
N GLY A 421 -13.38 -2.64 -1.70
CA GLY A 421 -12.90 -1.71 -2.72
C GLY A 421 -12.80 -2.29 -4.12
N ILE A 422 -12.60 -3.61 -4.24
CA ILE A 422 -12.68 -4.33 -5.52
C ILE A 422 -14.13 -4.35 -6.04
N GLY A 423 -15.10 -4.50 -5.14
CA GLY A 423 -16.50 -4.65 -5.53
C GLY A 423 -16.81 -6.08 -5.94
N GLU A 424 -17.36 -6.28 -7.13
CA GLU A 424 -17.68 -7.61 -7.65
C GLU A 424 -16.41 -8.32 -8.11
N THR A 425 -16.18 -9.54 -7.59
CA THR A 425 -15.04 -10.38 -7.99
C THR A 425 -15.40 -11.86 -7.89
N LYS A 426 -14.80 -12.68 -8.76
CA LYS A 426 -14.88 -14.15 -8.68
C LYS A 426 -13.86 -14.73 -7.70
N ALA A 427 -12.84 -13.94 -7.33
CA ALA A 427 -11.79 -14.37 -6.40
C ALA A 427 -12.36 -14.57 -5.00
N LEU A 428 -11.94 -15.64 -4.31
CA LEU A 428 -12.34 -15.89 -2.94
C LEU A 428 -11.39 -15.17 -1.97
N LYS A 429 -11.95 -14.42 -1.02
CA LYS A 429 -11.17 -13.82 0.06
C LYS A 429 -10.87 -14.86 1.15
N LEU A 430 -9.61 -15.30 1.23
CA LEU A 430 -9.16 -16.26 2.24
C LEU A 430 -7.90 -15.77 2.96
N HIS A 431 -7.78 -16.11 4.24
CA HIS A 431 -6.57 -15.82 5.02
C HIS A 431 -5.41 -16.72 4.54
N PRO A 432 -4.14 -16.27 4.57
CA PRO A 432 -3.02 -17.11 4.14
C PRO A 432 -2.89 -18.44 4.90
N LEU A 433 -3.27 -18.48 6.18
CA LEU A 433 -3.34 -19.73 6.95
C LEU A 433 -4.41 -20.69 6.40
N THR A 434 -5.56 -20.18 5.96
CA THR A 434 -6.58 -21.01 5.31
C THR A 434 -6.04 -21.60 4.01
N LEU A 435 -5.33 -20.79 3.21
CA LEU A 435 -4.70 -21.26 1.96
C LEU A 435 -3.65 -22.34 2.23
N LEU A 436 -2.78 -22.16 3.21
CA LEU A 436 -1.77 -23.15 3.57
C LEU A 436 -2.41 -24.46 4.07
N ARG A 437 -3.48 -24.38 4.88
CA ARG A 437 -4.23 -25.56 5.31
C ARG A 437 -4.86 -26.30 4.12
N MET A 438 -5.48 -25.57 3.19
CA MET A 438 -6.03 -26.16 1.96
C MET A 438 -4.96 -26.90 1.16
N ALA A 439 -3.75 -26.33 1.06
CA ALA A 439 -2.63 -26.96 0.38
C ALA A 439 -2.18 -28.26 1.05
N TYR A 440 -2.28 -28.38 2.38
CA TYR A 440 -1.99 -29.63 3.09
C TYR A 440 -3.03 -30.75 2.88
N GLY A 441 -4.22 -30.45 2.34
CA GLY A 441 -5.26 -31.45 2.07
C GLY A 441 -6.40 -31.51 3.09
N ASP A 442 -6.33 -30.71 4.16
CA ASP A 442 -7.36 -30.67 5.19
C ASP A 442 -8.50 -29.72 4.80
N PHE A 443 -9.50 -30.25 4.09
CA PHE A 443 -10.74 -29.52 3.79
C PHE A 443 -11.84 -29.84 4.80
N ILE A 444 -12.44 -28.79 5.39
CA ILE A 444 -13.81 -28.86 5.92
C ILE A 444 -14.71 -28.06 4.98
N HIS A 445 -15.58 -28.77 4.27
CA HIS A 445 -16.77 -28.18 3.67
C HIS A 445 -17.69 -27.70 4.81
N GLN A 446 -17.74 -26.41 5.10
CA GLN A 446 -18.89 -25.80 5.76
C GLN A 446 -19.31 -24.52 5.04
N GLN A 447 -20.55 -24.55 4.56
CA GLN A 447 -21.26 -23.55 3.77
C GLN A 447 -21.42 -22.20 4.49
N THR A 448 -21.36 -21.11 3.74
CA THR A 448 -22.51 -20.19 3.69
C THR A 448 -22.91 -20.02 2.23
N GLU A 449 -24.15 -20.40 1.94
CA GLU A 449 -24.81 -20.29 0.63
C GLU A 449 -24.75 -18.86 0.09
N ILE A 450 -24.20 -18.67 -1.11
CA ILE A 450 -24.65 -17.64 -2.06
C ILE A 450 -24.72 -18.30 -3.44
N SER A 451 -25.90 -18.20 -4.04
CA SER A 451 -26.33 -18.82 -5.29
C SER A 451 -25.54 -18.39 -6.52
N TYR A 452 -25.36 -19.35 -7.42
CA TYR A 452 -24.79 -19.29 -8.77
C TYR A 452 -25.37 -18.21 -9.70
N ASN A 453 -24.53 -17.71 -10.60
CA ASN A 453 -24.84 -17.67 -12.03
C ASN A 453 -23.56 -17.73 -12.87
N GLN A 454 -23.44 -18.81 -13.67
CA GLN A 454 -22.38 -19.03 -14.65
C GLN A 454 -22.73 -18.33 -15.97
N SER A 455 -21.78 -17.58 -16.53
CA SER A 455 -21.66 -17.42 -17.98
C SER A 455 -20.19 -17.55 -18.36
N SER A 456 -19.94 -18.42 -19.33
CA SER A 456 -18.64 -18.86 -19.81
C SER A 456 -18.33 -18.17 -21.13
N THR A 457 -17.12 -17.61 -21.25
CA THR A 457 -16.45 -17.47 -22.55
C THR A 457 -14.94 -17.55 -22.35
N SER A 458 -14.35 -18.57 -22.96
CA SER A 458 -12.91 -18.80 -23.10
C SER A 458 -12.33 -17.98 -24.25
N ALA A 459 -11.11 -17.46 -24.11
CA ALA A 459 -10.23 -17.23 -25.25
C ALA A 459 -8.76 -17.35 -24.85
N THR A 460 -8.07 -18.16 -25.66
CA THR A 460 -6.67 -18.63 -25.62
C THR A 460 -5.65 -17.57 -26.05
N SER A 461 -4.41 -17.80 -25.62
CA SER A 461 -3.18 -17.07 -25.95
C SER A 461 -2.74 -17.18 -27.42
N MET A 462 -1.94 -16.22 -27.91
CA MET A 462 -0.56 -16.46 -28.37
C MET A 462 0.15 -15.19 -28.90
N ASP A 463 1.46 -15.23 -28.73
CA ASP A 463 2.53 -14.24 -28.93
C ASP A 463 2.98 -14.08 -30.40
N LYS A 464 3.47 -12.88 -30.76
CA LYS A 464 4.33 -12.62 -31.93
C LYS A 464 5.28 -11.44 -31.65
N THR A 465 6.57 -11.74 -31.77
CA THR A 465 7.74 -10.88 -31.55
C THR A 465 7.89 -9.79 -32.62
N ASN A 466 8.15 -8.54 -32.21
CA ASN A 466 8.44 -7.40 -33.10
C ASN A 466 9.80 -6.77 -32.74
N MET A 467 10.66 -6.50 -33.74
CA MET A 467 12.08 -6.13 -33.60
C MET A 467 12.36 -4.70 -33.08
N THR A 468 11.36 -3.99 -32.57
CA THR A 468 11.48 -2.71 -31.85
C THR A 468 11.14 -2.81 -30.36
N ALA A 469 10.74 -4.00 -29.90
CA ALA A 469 10.36 -4.21 -28.51
C ALA A 469 11.56 -4.04 -27.57
N ILE A 470 11.39 -3.18 -26.55
CA ILE A 470 12.32 -3.12 -25.43
C ILE A 470 12.05 -4.38 -24.61
N THR A 471 12.96 -5.34 -24.70
CA THR A 471 12.92 -6.57 -23.89
C THR A 471 13.87 -6.46 -22.70
N ARG A 472 13.73 -7.36 -21.74
CA ARG A 472 14.67 -7.47 -20.60
C ARG A 472 16.12 -7.53 -21.06
N ASP A 473 16.41 -8.28 -22.12
CA ASP A 473 17.77 -8.44 -22.64
C ASP A 473 18.31 -7.19 -23.34
N SER A 474 17.44 -6.25 -23.70
CA SER A 474 17.83 -4.93 -24.23
C SER A 474 18.20 -3.93 -23.12
N LEU A 475 18.00 -4.29 -21.85
CA LEU A 475 18.34 -3.48 -20.69
C LEU A 475 19.69 -3.91 -20.11
N LEU A 476 20.47 -2.92 -19.70
CA LEU A 476 21.70 -3.09 -18.95
C LEU A 476 21.38 -3.46 -17.50
N THR A 477 22.26 -4.26 -16.89
CA THR A 477 22.23 -4.47 -15.45
C THR A 477 22.46 -3.16 -14.71
N LEU A 478 22.04 -3.07 -13.43
CA LEU A 478 22.23 -1.89 -12.60
C LEU A 478 23.70 -1.41 -12.57
N GLU A 479 24.63 -2.36 -12.50
CA GLU A 479 26.07 -2.07 -12.50
C GLU A 479 26.54 -1.51 -13.85
N ALA A 480 26.16 -2.16 -14.96
CA ALA A 480 26.54 -1.72 -16.30
C ALA A 480 25.94 -0.36 -16.63
N TYR A 481 24.68 -0.13 -16.26
CA TYR A 481 24.01 1.15 -16.41
C TYR A 481 24.68 2.25 -15.58
N ALA A 482 24.97 2.00 -14.31
CA ALA A 482 25.61 2.99 -13.43
C ALA A 482 26.96 3.50 -13.98
N LYS A 483 27.73 2.64 -14.65
CA LYS A 483 29.02 3.01 -15.28
C LYS A 483 28.85 3.98 -16.44
N ILE A 484 27.79 3.83 -17.24
CA ILE A 484 27.55 4.66 -18.44
C ILE A 484 26.49 5.74 -18.25
N ARG A 485 25.81 5.78 -17.09
CA ARG A 485 24.60 6.58 -16.85
C ARG A 485 24.77 8.04 -17.26
N LYS A 486 25.93 8.64 -16.96
CA LYS A 486 26.22 10.04 -17.30
C LYS A 486 26.23 10.28 -18.80
N ASP A 487 26.90 9.40 -19.54
CA ASP A 487 27.07 9.52 -21.00
C ASP A 487 25.76 9.15 -21.71
N PHE A 488 25.09 8.09 -21.25
CA PHE A 488 23.79 7.68 -21.79
C PHE A 488 22.72 8.75 -21.55
N ARG A 489 22.68 9.38 -20.37
CA ARG A 489 21.82 10.54 -20.12
C ARG A 489 22.14 11.70 -21.06
N ALA A 490 23.42 12.02 -21.28
CA ALA A 490 23.80 13.10 -22.19
C ALA A 490 23.34 12.81 -23.64
N GLN A 491 23.49 11.57 -24.10
CA GLN A 491 22.99 11.09 -25.39
C GLN A 491 21.46 11.26 -25.49
N VAL A 492 20.72 10.79 -24.49
CA VAL A 492 19.25 10.86 -24.50
C VAL A 492 18.77 12.31 -24.40
N MET A 493 19.43 13.18 -23.64
CA MET A 493 19.08 14.61 -23.60
C MET A 493 19.34 15.30 -24.95
N ALA A 494 20.43 14.95 -25.64
CA ALA A 494 20.71 15.45 -26.99
C ALA A 494 19.65 14.98 -27.99
N HIS A 495 19.21 13.72 -27.87
CA HIS A 495 18.12 13.15 -28.67
C HIS A 495 16.76 13.82 -28.40
N LYS A 496 16.40 14.00 -27.12
CA LYS A 496 15.13 14.64 -26.71
C LYS A 496 14.98 16.07 -27.23
N LYS A 497 16.06 16.79 -27.53
CA LYS A 497 15.99 18.13 -28.15
C LYS A 497 15.25 18.11 -29.50
N LYS A 498 15.37 17.02 -30.28
CA LYS A 498 14.68 16.85 -31.57
C LYS A 498 13.26 16.28 -31.43
N ARG A 499 12.87 15.93 -30.20
CA ARG A 499 11.60 15.28 -29.87
C ARG A 499 10.70 16.18 -29.03
N LYS A 500 11.21 17.32 -28.56
CA LYS A 500 10.51 18.28 -27.71
C LYS A 500 9.98 19.42 -28.58
N ILE A 501 8.67 19.53 -28.69
CA ILE A 501 7.98 20.51 -29.53
C ILE A 501 7.13 21.41 -28.61
N PRO A 502 7.50 22.68 -28.43
CA PRO A 502 6.66 23.63 -27.71
C PRO A 502 5.41 23.96 -28.55
N LEU A 503 4.24 23.89 -27.93
CA LEU A 503 2.95 24.31 -28.49
C LEU A 503 2.45 25.54 -27.75
N GLY A 504 2.87 26.71 -28.24
CA GLY A 504 2.65 27.99 -27.56
C GLY A 504 3.57 28.16 -26.35
N GLU A 505 3.10 28.85 -25.32
CA GLU A 505 3.91 29.25 -24.17
C GLU A 505 3.98 28.20 -23.06
N ASN A 506 2.89 27.45 -22.83
CA ASN A 506 2.71 26.66 -21.61
C ASN A 506 2.47 25.16 -21.88
N ILE A 507 2.51 24.72 -23.14
CA ILE A 507 2.36 23.31 -23.50
C ILE A 507 3.60 22.85 -24.24
N THR A 508 4.12 21.69 -23.85
CA THR A 508 5.18 21.01 -24.59
C THR A 508 4.77 19.57 -24.89
N LEU A 509 4.92 19.15 -26.15
CA LEU A 509 4.90 17.73 -26.53
C LEU A 509 6.30 17.16 -26.52
N ILE A 510 6.49 16.00 -25.89
CA ILE A 510 7.71 15.22 -25.92
C ILE A 510 7.38 13.89 -26.61
N PHE A 511 7.76 13.76 -27.87
CA PHE A 511 7.52 12.54 -28.65
C PHE A 511 8.44 11.42 -28.15
N GLU A 512 7.86 10.31 -27.72
CA GLU A 512 8.56 9.18 -27.14
C GLU A 512 8.97 8.18 -28.22
N ASP A 513 10.12 7.53 -28.06
CA ASP A 513 10.58 6.45 -28.91
C ASP A 513 11.32 5.38 -28.09
N ALA A 514 11.82 4.34 -28.76
CA ALA A 514 12.53 3.26 -28.08
C ALA A 514 13.74 3.74 -27.24
N LEU A 515 14.41 4.83 -27.62
CA LEU A 515 15.56 5.36 -26.88
C LEU A 515 15.11 6.15 -25.65
N THR A 516 14.10 7.01 -25.78
CA THR A 516 13.59 7.79 -24.64
C THR A 516 12.92 6.90 -23.60
N ILE A 517 12.17 5.88 -24.04
CA ILE A 517 11.51 4.92 -23.16
C ILE A 517 12.54 3.99 -22.50
N ARG A 518 13.53 3.48 -23.24
CA ARG A 518 14.61 2.68 -22.63
C ARG A 518 15.34 3.46 -21.55
N TYR A 519 15.57 4.75 -21.76
CA TYR A 519 16.16 5.61 -20.73
C TYR A 519 15.28 5.77 -19.49
N GLN A 520 13.96 5.95 -19.65
CA GLN A 520 13.04 6.03 -18.53
C GLN A 520 13.01 4.73 -17.71
N ILE A 521 12.92 3.59 -18.39
CA ILE A 521 12.97 2.27 -17.73
C ILE A 521 14.28 2.11 -16.97
N GLN A 522 15.42 2.42 -17.61
CA GLN A 522 16.74 2.30 -16.98
C GLN A 522 16.93 3.23 -15.77
N GLU A 523 16.45 4.48 -15.85
CA GLU A 523 16.48 5.39 -14.70
C GLU A 523 15.59 4.86 -13.58
N MET A 524 14.41 4.30 -13.89
CA MET A 524 13.54 3.70 -12.88
C MET A 524 14.20 2.51 -12.21
N LEU A 525 14.74 1.56 -13.00
CA LEU A 525 15.46 0.41 -12.47
C LEU A 525 16.64 0.85 -11.59
N HIS A 526 17.40 1.86 -12.01
CA HIS A 526 18.53 2.39 -11.27
C HIS A 526 18.15 3.05 -9.94
N VAL A 527 17.16 3.94 -9.97
CA VAL A 527 16.74 4.73 -8.80
C VAL A 527 16.09 3.83 -7.74
N GLU A 528 15.22 2.92 -8.18
CA GLU A 528 14.52 1.98 -7.30
C GLU A 528 15.32 0.70 -7.00
N ARG A 529 16.54 0.59 -7.56
CA ARG A 529 17.43 -0.57 -7.44
C ARG A 529 16.75 -1.89 -7.82
N ILE A 530 15.98 -1.87 -8.90
CA ILE A 530 15.27 -3.03 -9.43
C ILE A 530 16.24 -3.87 -10.26
N PHE A 531 16.48 -5.11 -9.82
CA PHE A 531 17.31 -6.08 -10.54
C PHE A 531 16.64 -7.45 -10.69
N GLN A 532 15.48 -7.65 -10.06
CA GLN A 532 14.71 -8.88 -10.14
C GLN A 532 13.93 -8.92 -11.46
N GLU A 533 13.98 -10.04 -12.17
CA GLU A 533 13.43 -10.19 -13.53
C GLU A 533 11.95 -9.82 -13.64
N GLN A 534 11.14 -10.21 -12.65
CA GLN A 534 9.70 -9.92 -12.64
C GLN A 534 9.40 -8.42 -12.44
N GLU A 535 10.20 -7.71 -11.63
CA GLU A 535 10.06 -6.27 -11.44
C GLU A 535 10.56 -5.50 -12.69
N ILE A 536 11.62 -6.00 -13.34
CA ILE A 536 12.06 -5.46 -14.65
C ILE A 536 10.94 -5.62 -15.69
N ASN A 537 10.28 -6.78 -15.73
CA ASN A 537 9.17 -7.03 -16.65
C ASN A 537 7.97 -6.13 -16.34
N HIS A 538 7.71 -5.80 -15.07
CA HIS A 538 6.66 -4.86 -14.70
C HIS A 538 6.93 -3.44 -15.23
N GLU A 539 8.17 -2.94 -15.08
CA GLU A 539 8.54 -1.65 -15.66
C GLU A 539 8.47 -1.68 -17.20
N LEU A 540 8.87 -2.79 -17.82
CA LEU A 540 8.70 -2.97 -19.26
C LEU A 540 7.22 -2.87 -19.66
N GLU A 541 6.31 -3.57 -18.98
CA GLU A 541 4.87 -3.51 -19.27
C GLU A 541 4.27 -2.11 -19.09
N ALA A 542 4.73 -1.34 -18.10
CA ALA A 542 4.23 0.00 -17.84
C ALA A 542 4.66 1.02 -18.91
N TYR A 543 5.88 0.89 -19.44
CA TYR A 543 6.48 1.88 -20.33
C TYR A 543 6.43 1.49 -21.81
N THR A 544 6.37 0.19 -22.15
CA THR A 544 6.31 -0.30 -23.54
C THR A 544 5.14 0.26 -24.35
N PRO A 545 3.92 0.46 -23.79
CA PRO A 545 2.81 1.09 -24.51
C PRO A 545 3.11 2.51 -25.02
N LEU A 546 4.14 3.18 -24.48
CA LEU A 546 4.57 4.51 -24.91
C LEU A 546 5.56 4.47 -26.09
N VAL A 547 5.96 3.29 -26.56
CA VAL A 547 6.78 3.13 -27.76
C VAL A 547 5.88 3.14 -29.01
N PRO A 548 6.18 3.95 -30.04
CA PRO A 548 5.49 3.90 -31.32
C PRO A 548 5.52 2.51 -31.96
N ASP A 549 4.42 2.10 -32.60
CA ASP A 549 4.30 0.77 -33.22
C ASP A 549 4.57 0.73 -34.73
N GLY A 550 4.88 1.89 -35.33
CA GLY A 550 5.08 2.03 -36.77
C GLY A 550 3.92 2.72 -37.49
N SER A 551 2.71 2.69 -36.95
CA SER A 551 1.54 3.40 -37.51
C SER A 551 1.13 4.64 -36.71
N ASN A 552 1.70 4.83 -35.53
CA ASN A 552 1.38 5.96 -34.68
C ASN A 552 2.59 6.70 -34.15
N TRP A 553 2.34 7.91 -33.65
CA TRP A 553 3.24 8.60 -32.75
C TRP A 553 2.72 8.54 -31.32
N LYS A 554 3.66 8.45 -30.37
CA LYS A 554 3.39 8.52 -28.93
C LYS A 554 4.06 9.77 -28.38
N ALA A 555 3.35 10.55 -27.56
CA ALA A 555 3.89 11.75 -26.96
C ALA A 555 3.46 11.93 -25.51
N THR A 556 4.36 12.41 -24.68
CA THR A 556 4.05 12.96 -23.36
C THR A 556 3.77 14.45 -23.52
N MET A 557 2.54 14.88 -23.25
CA MET A 557 2.20 16.30 -23.16
C MET A 557 2.46 16.79 -21.74
N MET A 558 3.13 17.94 -21.60
CA MET A 558 3.30 18.65 -20.34
C MET A 558 2.68 20.04 -20.41
N ILE A 559 1.89 20.38 -19.40
CA ILE A 559 1.31 21.72 -19.19
C ILE A 559 2.06 22.38 -18.05
N GLU A 560 2.83 23.42 -18.36
CA GLU A 560 3.81 24.03 -17.45
C GLU A 560 3.39 25.47 -17.10
N TYR A 561 2.99 25.68 -15.84
CA TYR A 561 2.84 27.01 -15.24
C TYR A 561 3.70 27.07 -13.98
N PRO A 562 4.65 28.03 -13.86
CA PRO A 562 5.58 28.10 -12.72
C PRO A 562 4.87 28.30 -11.38
N ASP A 563 3.86 29.16 -11.37
CA ASP A 563 3.05 29.46 -10.20
C ASP A 563 1.96 28.39 -10.00
N PRO A 564 1.90 27.72 -8.83
CA PRO A 564 0.92 26.65 -8.56
C PRO A 564 -0.54 27.11 -8.56
N ALA A 565 -0.84 28.32 -8.09
CA ALA A 565 -2.21 28.85 -8.04
C ALA A 565 -2.69 29.17 -9.45
N ILE A 566 -1.84 29.78 -10.28
CA ILE A 566 -2.12 30.00 -11.70
C ILE A 566 -2.28 28.65 -12.40
N ARG A 567 -1.41 27.67 -12.12
CA ARG A 567 -1.50 26.33 -12.71
C ARG A 567 -2.84 25.67 -12.41
N ALA A 568 -3.31 25.70 -11.16
CA ALA A 568 -4.58 25.11 -10.76
C ALA A 568 -5.76 25.74 -11.50
N VAL A 569 -5.83 27.08 -11.55
CA VAL A 569 -6.88 27.81 -12.28
C VAL A 569 -6.85 27.50 -13.77
N ARG A 570 -5.65 27.41 -14.36
CA ARG A 570 -5.48 27.11 -15.79
C ARG A 570 -5.86 25.67 -16.12
N LEU A 571 -5.47 24.69 -15.32
CA LEU A 571 -5.86 23.30 -15.51
C LEU A 571 -7.38 23.10 -15.37
N ALA A 572 -8.04 23.82 -14.44
CA ALA A 572 -9.50 23.81 -14.33
C ALA A 572 -10.18 24.43 -15.58
N ALA A 573 -9.58 25.44 -16.18
CA ALA A 573 -10.10 26.05 -17.41
C ALA A 573 -9.83 25.21 -18.68
N MET A 574 -8.96 24.21 -18.60
CA MET A 574 -8.48 23.42 -19.75
C MET A 574 -8.93 21.95 -19.70
N VAL A 575 -10.05 21.64 -19.06
CA VAL A 575 -10.63 20.28 -19.03
C VAL A 575 -10.88 19.77 -20.46
N GLY A 576 -10.40 18.56 -20.78
CA GLY A 576 -10.49 17.96 -22.12
C GLY A 576 -9.53 18.56 -23.15
N ILE A 577 -8.48 19.29 -22.74
CA ILE A 577 -7.49 19.86 -23.65
C ILE A 577 -6.67 18.79 -24.39
N GLU A 578 -6.43 17.65 -23.75
CA GLU A 578 -5.72 16.50 -24.29
C GLU A 578 -6.36 15.94 -25.56
N ASP A 579 -7.70 15.95 -25.63
CA ASP A 579 -8.48 15.49 -26.78
C ASP A 579 -8.52 16.52 -27.93
N LYS A 580 -7.99 17.72 -27.68
CA LYS A 580 -7.93 18.82 -28.66
C LYS A 580 -6.55 19.03 -29.25
N VAL A 581 -5.57 18.24 -28.83
CA VAL A 581 -4.24 18.23 -29.45
C VAL A 581 -4.33 17.50 -30.78
N TRP A 582 -3.77 18.06 -31.84
CA TRP A 582 -3.80 17.48 -33.18
C TRP A 582 -2.46 17.57 -33.91
N VAL A 583 -2.26 16.64 -34.85
CA VAL A 583 -1.23 16.71 -35.87
C VAL A 583 -1.88 16.73 -37.25
N ARG A 584 -1.29 17.43 -38.21
CA ARG A 584 -1.80 17.52 -39.58
C ARG A 584 -0.67 17.42 -40.59
N ILE A 585 -0.91 16.59 -41.60
CA ILE A 585 0.02 16.30 -42.68
C ILE A 585 -0.57 16.87 -43.96
N ASP A 586 0.05 17.93 -44.49
CA ASP A 586 -0.38 18.61 -45.71
C ASP A 586 -1.90 18.88 -45.75
N ALA A 587 -2.60 18.51 -46.84
CA ALA A 587 -4.03 18.74 -46.98
C ALA A 587 -4.91 17.64 -46.35
N HIS A 588 -4.33 16.67 -45.64
CA HIS A 588 -5.12 15.67 -44.93
C HIS A 588 -5.89 16.29 -43.75
N ALA A 589 -6.98 15.64 -43.34
CA ALA A 589 -7.70 16.01 -42.13
C ALA A 589 -6.77 15.93 -40.89
N PRO A 590 -6.92 16.83 -39.91
CA PRO A 590 -6.19 16.74 -38.66
C PRO A 590 -6.46 15.40 -37.95
N VAL A 591 -5.39 14.81 -37.41
CA VAL A 591 -5.42 13.65 -36.54
C VAL A 591 -5.36 14.15 -35.11
N TYR A 592 -6.48 14.06 -34.40
CA TYR A 592 -6.55 14.38 -32.98
C TYR A 592 -5.93 13.26 -32.14
N ALA A 593 -5.34 13.63 -31.01
CA ALA A 593 -4.78 12.69 -30.06
C ALA A 593 -5.86 11.78 -29.48
N ILE A 594 -5.48 10.53 -29.24
CA ILE A 594 -6.18 9.61 -28.35
C ILE A 594 -5.39 9.67 -27.04
N ALA A 595 -6.01 10.17 -25.97
CA ALA A 595 -5.34 10.47 -24.72
C ALA A 595 -5.58 9.40 -23.65
N ASP A 596 -4.55 9.14 -22.85
CA ASP A 596 -4.60 8.48 -21.54
C ASP A 596 -5.34 7.12 -21.49
N GLU A 597 -5.26 6.34 -22.57
CA GLU A 597 -5.91 5.02 -22.70
C GLU A 597 -5.52 4.02 -21.60
N ASP A 598 -4.35 4.20 -21.00
CA ASP A 598 -3.82 3.33 -19.96
C ASP A 598 -4.21 3.79 -18.52
N LEU A 599 -4.76 5.00 -18.36
CA LEU A 599 -5.06 5.63 -17.06
C LEU A 599 -6.18 6.69 -17.17
N GLU A 600 -7.30 6.55 -16.45
CA GLU A 600 -8.22 7.69 -16.27
C GLU A 600 -7.54 8.81 -15.45
N ARG A 601 -7.21 9.93 -16.11
CA ARG A 601 -6.46 11.06 -15.52
C ARG A 601 -7.28 12.34 -15.30
N GLU A 602 -8.54 12.35 -15.73
CA GLU A 602 -9.46 13.47 -15.50
C GLU A 602 -10.38 13.26 -14.30
N ASN A 603 -10.80 14.37 -13.69
CA ASN A 603 -12.02 14.43 -12.90
C ASN A 603 -12.90 15.58 -13.43
N THR A 604 -14.17 15.66 -13.01
CA THR A 604 -15.11 16.69 -13.48
C THR A 604 -14.73 18.13 -13.13
N GLU A 605 -13.61 18.36 -12.44
CA GLU A 605 -13.21 19.66 -11.90
C GLU A 605 -11.90 20.22 -12.51
N LYS A 606 -10.97 19.37 -12.98
CA LYS A 606 -9.69 19.81 -13.59
C LYS A 606 -8.99 18.72 -14.41
N THR A 607 -8.21 19.13 -15.40
CA THR A 607 -7.30 18.23 -16.16
C THR A 607 -5.94 18.06 -15.46
N SER A 608 -5.13 17.11 -15.95
CA SER A 608 -3.78 16.79 -15.46
C SER A 608 -2.73 17.76 -16.05
N SER A 609 -1.59 17.94 -15.37
CA SER A 609 -0.46 18.66 -15.97
C SER A 609 0.37 17.79 -16.93
N VAL A 610 0.10 16.48 -16.99
CA VAL A 610 0.80 15.51 -17.84
C VAL A 610 -0.20 14.53 -18.43
N HIS A 611 -0.12 14.33 -19.75
CA HIS A 611 -0.95 13.39 -20.51
C HIS A 611 -0.11 12.53 -21.44
N PHE A 612 -0.57 11.32 -21.71
CA PHE A 612 -0.01 10.45 -22.75
C PHE A 612 -0.92 10.46 -23.96
N LEU A 613 -0.35 10.83 -25.10
CA LEU A 613 -1.08 11.04 -26.35
C LEU A 613 -0.61 10.02 -27.38
N ARG A 614 -1.57 9.47 -28.13
CA ARG A 614 -1.33 8.66 -29.33
C ARG A 614 -1.95 9.33 -30.55
N PHE A 615 -1.20 9.44 -31.63
CA PHE A 615 -1.68 9.96 -32.92
C PHE A 615 -1.63 8.84 -33.95
N GLU A 616 -2.80 8.37 -34.40
CA GLU A 616 -2.91 7.32 -35.42
C GLU A 616 -2.82 7.87 -36.84
N LEU A 617 -1.83 7.40 -37.59
CA LEU A 617 -1.60 7.81 -38.96
C LEU A 617 -1.96 6.68 -39.92
N ASN A 618 -2.75 6.98 -40.95
CA ASN A 618 -3.01 6.01 -42.00
C ASN A 618 -1.85 5.93 -43.01
N ALA A 619 -1.83 4.88 -43.82
CA ALA A 619 -0.76 4.64 -44.79
C ALA A 619 -0.56 5.80 -45.79
N ALA A 620 -1.64 6.49 -46.21
CA ALA A 620 -1.55 7.62 -47.13
C ALA A 620 -0.83 8.82 -46.48
N MET A 621 -1.15 9.12 -45.22
CA MET A 621 -0.48 10.15 -44.42
C MET A 621 1.02 9.87 -44.25
N ILE A 622 1.37 8.62 -43.90
CA ILE A 622 2.78 8.19 -43.74
C ILE A 622 3.52 8.32 -45.07
N HIS A 623 2.90 7.89 -46.18
CA HIS A 623 3.47 8.00 -47.52
C HIS A 623 3.73 9.46 -47.92
N SER A 624 2.74 10.35 -47.72
CA SER A 624 2.87 11.78 -47.97
C SER A 624 4.01 12.40 -47.15
N LEU A 625 4.09 12.09 -45.84
CA LEU A 625 5.19 12.55 -44.99
C LEU A 625 6.56 12.12 -45.53
N ARG A 626 6.71 10.87 -45.99
CA ARG A 626 7.96 10.38 -46.58
C ARG A 626 8.32 11.05 -47.90
N GLN A 627 7.33 11.58 -48.63
CA GLN A 627 7.54 12.38 -49.84
C GLN A 627 7.81 13.87 -49.56
N GLY A 628 7.91 14.27 -48.29
CA GLY A 628 8.22 15.65 -47.90
C GLY A 628 7.00 16.55 -47.66
N ALA A 629 5.80 15.98 -47.55
CA ALA A 629 4.56 16.72 -47.26
C ALA A 629 4.64 17.50 -45.94
N SER A 630 4.11 18.73 -45.84
CA SER A 630 4.24 19.55 -44.62
C SER A 630 3.68 18.87 -43.37
N LEU A 631 4.26 19.15 -42.20
CA LEU A 631 3.80 18.63 -40.90
C LEU A 631 3.54 19.83 -39.99
N SER A 632 2.35 19.88 -39.42
CA SER A 632 1.92 20.90 -38.45
C SER A 632 1.27 20.23 -37.25
N MET A 633 1.33 20.89 -36.10
CA MET A 633 0.74 20.41 -34.85
C MET A 633 0.06 21.57 -34.12
N GLY A 634 -0.96 21.28 -33.31
CA GLY A 634 -1.62 22.32 -32.55
C GLY A 634 -2.56 21.81 -31.47
N VAL A 635 -3.21 22.76 -30.80
CA VAL A 635 -4.25 22.53 -29.80
C VAL A 635 -5.41 23.47 -30.11
N ASP A 636 -6.61 22.90 -30.23
CA ASP A 636 -7.85 23.64 -30.49
C ASP A 636 -8.79 23.56 -29.28
N HIS A 637 -8.36 24.14 -28.16
CA HIS A 637 -9.16 24.19 -26.95
C HIS A 637 -9.67 25.62 -26.68
N GLN A 638 -10.89 25.76 -26.15
CA GLN A 638 -11.50 27.08 -25.91
C GLN A 638 -10.63 27.99 -25.01
N ALA A 639 -9.94 27.40 -24.04
CA ALA A 639 -9.06 28.11 -23.11
C ALA A 639 -7.59 28.17 -23.55
N TYR A 640 -7.20 27.48 -24.63
CA TYR A 640 -5.83 27.47 -25.12
C TYR A 640 -5.77 27.08 -26.60
N HIS A 641 -5.27 27.99 -27.43
CA HIS A 641 -5.11 27.78 -28.86
C HIS A 641 -3.69 28.09 -29.29
N ALA A 642 -3.04 27.12 -29.94
CA ALA A 642 -1.70 27.27 -30.47
C ALA A 642 -1.48 26.30 -31.63
N SER A 643 -0.69 26.70 -32.62
CA SER A 643 -0.26 25.84 -33.72
C SER A 643 1.18 26.14 -34.13
N ILE A 644 1.88 25.14 -34.62
CA ILE A 644 3.25 25.25 -35.12
C ILE A 644 3.43 24.41 -36.39
N ASP A 645 4.15 24.97 -37.37
CA ASP A 645 4.63 24.22 -38.53
C ASP A 645 6.02 23.65 -38.22
N ILE A 646 6.20 22.34 -38.40
CA ILE A 646 7.46 21.64 -38.17
C ILE A 646 8.36 21.86 -39.40
N THR A 647 9.12 22.94 -39.34
CA THR A 647 10.06 23.37 -40.39
C THR A 647 11.50 22.86 -40.18
N ASP A 648 11.82 22.42 -38.96
CA ASP A 648 13.11 21.81 -38.64
C ASP A 648 13.17 20.38 -39.22
N ALA A 649 14.04 20.19 -40.22
CA ALA A 649 14.24 18.89 -40.87
C ALA A 649 14.71 17.81 -39.89
N GLY A 650 15.50 18.17 -38.87
CA GLY A 650 15.99 17.23 -37.86
C GLY A 650 14.90 16.73 -36.92
N ILE A 651 13.95 17.57 -36.52
CA ILE A 651 12.75 17.16 -35.78
C ILE A 651 11.89 16.25 -36.66
N ARG A 652 11.62 16.70 -37.88
CA ARG A 652 10.79 15.96 -38.85
C ARG A 652 11.34 14.57 -39.12
N ASP A 653 12.61 14.45 -39.48
CA ASP A 653 13.27 13.16 -39.74
C ASP A 653 13.26 12.28 -38.49
N SER A 654 13.43 12.88 -37.31
CA SER A 654 13.38 12.15 -36.05
C SER A 654 12.00 11.54 -35.77
N LEU A 655 10.91 12.24 -36.09
CA LEU A 655 9.54 11.73 -35.94
C LEU A 655 9.21 10.69 -37.02
N LEU A 656 9.69 10.90 -38.25
CA LEU A 656 9.45 10.01 -39.38
C LEU A 656 10.06 8.61 -39.18
N ASN A 657 11.15 8.53 -38.41
CA ASN A 657 11.82 7.27 -38.08
C ASN A 657 10.97 6.32 -37.22
N ASP A 658 9.95 6.83 -36.53
CA ASP A 658 9.04 6.01 -35.72
C ASP A 658 8.01 5.27 -36.56
N LEU A 659 7.80 5.71 -37.80
CA LEU A 659 6.74 5.22 -38.66
C LEU A 659 7.30 4.19 -39.63
N THR A 660 6.62 3.07 -39.83
CA THR A 660 6.97 2.04 -40.79
C THR A 660 6.04 2.09 -42.00
N ILE A 661 6.50 1.55 -43.14
CA ILE A 661 5.61 1.34 -44.29
C ILE A 661 4.99 -0.04 -44.07
N VAL A 662 3.70 -0.09 -43.78
CA VAL A 662 2.91 -1.34 -43.88
C VAL A 662 2.46 -1.50 -45.33
#